data_AF-A0A6N4STI0-F1
#
_entry.id   AF-A0A6N4STI0-F1
#
_cell.length_a   1.000
_cell.length_b   1.000
_cell.length_c   1.000
_cell.angle_alpha   90.00
_cell.angle_beta   90.00
_cell.angle_gamma   90.00
#
_symmetry.space_group_name_H-M   'P 1'
#
loop_
_entity.id
_entity.type
_entity.pdbx_description
1 polymer ?
#
loop_
_entity_poly.entity_id
_entity_poly.type
_entity_poly.pdbx_seq_one_letter_code
_entity_poly.pdbx_strand_id
1 'polypeptide(L)'
;MKYTIPTTTLPVQEIVPQVINHFQDNTTLIVKAPPGAGKSTLLPLTFLNESWLEGKKIIVLEPRRLAAKTIATRMSQLLGEQAGETVGYRIRFETKISDKTRIEVVTEGILTRMLQTDNTLKDVALVIFDEFHERSIHADVALALCREAQLTKRNDLRLLIMSATMDLPELSAKLKAKIIESEGRQYPVEIHYTGVTDMHLLPELTARVVSKASKDNKGDILVFLPGQAEINACRDLLDNKLSNTVVHTLYGQLPFAQQQAALLPDQTGKRKVVLATSIAETSLTIEGVTTVVDSGFGKRSKFDPQSGLSRLETVNISVDAADQRAGRAGRLSAGTCYRMWSKAQHETLQKHHQPEIEITDLSSLVLEMAVWGISNIYNMVWLTPPPQSHVKQAKETLHYIDALDRNKVTAHGKKIHQLPCNPRIAHMLLMAEKLEQEALATDIAAIIEEKDPLTIKEAGVDINERIKALRRFRRNDGKGRAFGLIERVARSYRDLMEIEVENEGFDSFMTGLLLAHAYPERVAFARPGNQSQFQLANGTYAQFSHKDSLSRESWVSVSHIDAREGTGKIFMASPLNPKDLKGMVKTAVSVHWDLISNDLIVHTELRIGKIVLKSFPMDDPTDEERSRALCDVVKKDGRELLHFTPEFEQWQAAMFRAQQQHPLAQFPDVDTESLLLTCDDWLTPFADEIEEKDDLKKLDLLQIISARIPKELLKLVD
;
A
#
# COMPACT_ATOMS: atom_id res chain seq x y z
N MET A 1 -17.29 39.50 -1.19
CA MET A 1 -18.57 38.79 -1.46
C MET A 1 -18.87 37.98 -0.21
N LYS A 2 -20.07 38.05 0.37
CA LYS A 2 -20.47 37.15 1.47
C LYS A 2 -21.30 36.01 0.87
N TYR A 3 -20.91 34.78 1.12
CA TYR A 3 -21.62 33.58 0.70
C TYR A 3 -22.76 33.29 1.67
N THR A 4 -23.97 33.06 1.17
CA THR A 4 -25.11 32.63 1.99
C THR A 4 -25.03 31.13 2.20
N ILE A 5 -24.62 30.71 3.40
CA ILE A 5 -24.57 29.29 3.76
C ILE A 5 -25.97 28.88 4.27
N PRO A 6 -26.61 27.85 3.71
CA PRO A 6 -27.95 27.46 4.13
C PRO A 6 -27.97 26.96 5.57
N THR A 7 -28.99 27.38 6.33
CA THR A 7 -29.26 26.84 7.66
C THR A 7 -29.79 25.42 7.52
N THR A 8 -29.00 24.42 7.92
CA THR A 8 -29.39 23.00 7.87
C THR A 8 -29.59 22.44 9.28
N THR A 9 -30.33 21.33 9.40
CA THR A 9 -30.52 20.58 10.66
C THR A 9 -29.44 19.52 10.88
N LEU A 10 -28.31 19.61 10.17
CA LEU A 10 -27.23 18.64 10.25
C LEU A 10 -26.50 18.76 11.61
N PRO A 11 -26.15 17.64 12.27
CA PRO A 11 -25.53 17.67 13.60
C PRO A 11 -24.26 18.51 13.70
N VAL A 12 -23.43 18.55 12.63
CA VAL A 12 -22.18 19.31 12.66
C VAL A 12 -22.39 20.83 12.86
N GLN A 13 -23.60 21.34 12.59
CA GLN A 13 -23.95 22.75 12.80
C GLN A 13 -23.71 23.20 14.25
N GLU A 14 -23.89 22.31 15.23
CA GLU A 14 -23.73 22.60 16.66
C GLU A 14 -22.28 22.95 17.02
N ILE A 15 -21.31 22.40 16.29
CA ILE A 15 -19.89 22.63 16.54
C ILE A 15 -19.28 23.76 15.70
N VAL A 16 -19.98 24.23 14.65
CA VAL A 16 -19.48 25.27 13.73
C VAL A 16 -18.94 26.52 14.45
N PRO A 17 -19.64 27.11 15.45
CA PRO A 17 -19.11 28.28 16.15
C PRO A 17 -17.78 28.00 16.88
N GLN A 18 -17.66 26.81 17.48
CA GLN A 18 -16.43 26.42 18.18
C GLN A 18 -15.26 26.24 17.21
N VAL A 19 -15.54 25.64 16.05
CA VAL A 19 -14.56 25.40 14.98
C VAL A 19 -14.06 26.73 14.39
N ILE A 20 -14.97 27.65 14.06
CA ILE A 20 -14.63 28.98 13.53
C ILE A 20 -13.79 29.77 14.54
N ASN A 21 -14.22 29.83 15.80
CA ASN A 21 -13.50 30.56 16.84
C ASN A 21 -12.10 30.00 17.06
N HIS A 22 -11.92 28.67 16.99
CA HIS A 22 -10.61 28.05 17.13
C HIS A 22 -9.63 28.50 16.03
N PHE A 23 -10.08 28.59 14.78
CA PHE A 23 -9.24 28.99 13.64
C PHE A 23 -8.89 30.48 13.57
N GLN A 24 -9.47 31.32 14.44
CA GLN A 24 -9.03 32.70 14.59
C GLN A 24 -7.61 32.77 15.15
N ASP A 25 -7.32 31.98 16.18
CA ASP A 25 -6.05 32.04 16.92
C ASP A 25 -5.13 30.83 16.66
N ASN A 26 -5.64 29.77 16.03
CA ASN A 26 -4.92 28.52 15.83
C ASN A 26 -4.97 28.06 14.37
N THR A 27 -4.02 27.22 13.98
CA THR A 27 -3.89 26.73 12.61
C THR A 27 -4.05 25.22 12.46
N THR A 28 -4.29 24.48 13.54
CA THR A 28 -4.54 23.04 13.45
C THR A 28 -5.71 22.63 14.35
N LEU A 29 -6.62 21.83 13.81
CA LEU A 29 -7.79 21.33 14.52
C LEU A 29 -8.13 19.90 14.10
N ILE A 30 -8.63 19.12 15.04
CA ILE A 30 -9.18 17.79 14.80
C ILE A 30 -10.68 17.84 15.08
N VAL A 31 -11.48 17.39 14.12
CA VAL A 31 -12.94 17.27 14.26
C VAL A 31 -13.32 15.80 14.23
N LYS A 32 -14.02 15.37 15.28
CA LYS A 32 -14.65 14.06 15.34
C LYS A 32 -16.13 14.19 15.04
N ALA A 33 -16.61 13.51 14.01
CA ALA A 33 -18.03 13.45 13.73
C ALA A 33 -18.37 12.14 13.01
N PRO A 34 -19.52 11.51 13.33
CA PRO A 34 -19.93 10.29 12.65
C PRO A 34 -20.27 10.55 11.17
N PRO A 35 -20.18 9.52 10.30
CA PRO A 35 -20.61 9.64 8.92
C PRO A 35 -22.07 10.12 8.82
N GLY A 36 -22.35 11.01 7.86
CA GLY A 36 -23.68 11.60 7.69
C GLY A 36 -23.98 12.81 8.57
N ALA A 37 -23.10 13.16 9.53
CA ALA A 37 -23.26 14.37 10.35
C ALA A 37 -23.13 15.69 9.57
N GLY A 38 -22.64 15.65 8.33
CA GLY A 38 -22.43 16.82 7.48
C GLY A 38 -21.01 17.40 7.50
N LYS A 39 -20.04 16.72 8.13
CA LYS A 39 -18.64 17.18 8.23
C LYS A 39 -18.01 17.52 6.86
N SER A 40 -18.26 16.69 5.85
CA SER A 40 -17.67 16.80 4.50
C SER A 40 -18.37 17.82 3.61
N THR A 41 -19.63 18.15 3.92
CA THR A 41 -20.52 18.90 3.02
C THR A 41 -20.91 20.28 3.54
N LEU A 42 -20.96 20.47 4.86
CA LEU A 42 -21.35 21.75 5.46
C LEU A 42 -20.15 22.52 5.98
N LEU A 43 -19.27 21.84 6.73
CA LEU A 43 -18.16 22.50 7.43
C LEU A 43 -17.18 23.24 6.50
N PRO A 44 -16.78 22.71 5.31
CA PRO A 44 -15.94 23.47 4.39
C PRO A 44 -16.58 24.77 3.91
N LEU A 45 -17.92 24.78 3.71
CA LEU A 45 -18.65 25.97 3.26
C LEU A 45 -18.64 27.07 4.31
N THR A 46 -18.60 26.74 5.60
CA THR A 46 -18.63 27.73 6.67
C THR A 46 -17.40 28.64 6.66
N PHE A 47 -16.27 28.15 6.12
CA PHE A 47 -15.02 28.91 6.08
C PHE A 47 -14.95 29.94 4.95
N LEU A 48 -15.86 29.90 3.97
CA LEU A 48 -15.84 30.79 2.80
C LEU A 48 -15.95 32.28 3.15
N ASN A 49 -16.52 32.60 4.31
CA ASN A 49 -16.71 33.97 4.79
C ASN A 49 -15.66 34.43 5.82
N GLU A 50 -14.72 33.56 6.18
CA GLU A 50 -13.74 33.86 7.21
C GLU A 50 -12.69 34.85 6.71
N SER A 51 -12.32 35.81 7.56
CA SER A 51 -11.36 36.87 7.22
C SER A 51 -9.99 36.31 6.84
N TRP A 52 -9.52 35.30 7.57
CA TRP A 52 -8.23 34.65 7.36
C TRP A 52 -8.13 33.87 6.04
N LEU A 53 -9.26 33.60 5.37
CA LEU A 53 -9.24 32.94 4.07
C LEU A 53 -8.64 33.86 3.00
N GLU A 54 -8.81 35.18 3.14
CA GLU A 54 -8.23 36.21 2.25
C GLU A 54 -8.45 35.94 0.74
N GLY A 55 -9.55 35.25 0.39
CA GLY A 55 -9.84 34.85 -0.99
C GLY A 55 -8.98 33.70 -1.54
N LYS A 56 -8.08 33.11 -0.74
CA LYS A 56 -7.32 31.89 -1.04
C LYS A 56 -8.24 30.66 -1.06
N LYS A 57 -7.70 29.52 -1.51
CA LYS A 57 -8.44 28.27 -1.67
C LYS A 57 -8.45 27.42 -0.40
N ILE A 58 -9.46 26.57 -0.32
CA ILE A 58 -9.59 25.45 0.61
C ILE A 58 -9.46 24.18 -0.21
N ILE A 59 -8.58 23.29 0.21
CA ILE A 59 -8.45 21.95 -0.38
C ILE A 59 -9.12 20.94 0.55
N VAL A 60 -9.98 20.09 0.00
CA VAL A 60 -10.60 18.98 0.73
C VAL A 60 -10.06 17.68 0.15
N LEU A 61 -9.26 16.96 0.92
CA LEU A 61 -8.75 15.64 0.58
C LEU A 61 -9.82 14.59 0.84
N GLU A 62 -10.16 13.81 -0.18
CA GLU A 62 -11.10 12.70 -0.11
C GLU A 62 -10.47 11.43 -0.71
N PRO A 63 -10.38 10.30 0.04
CA PRO A 63 -9.70 9.09 -0.42
C PRO A 63 -10.32 8.51 -1.70
N ARG A 64 -11.62 8.72 -1.90
CA ARG A 64 -12.39 8.02 -2.93
C ARG A 64 -12.88 8.97 -4.02
N ARG A 65 -12.57 8.64 -5.29
CA ARG A 65 -12.99 9.40 -6.48
C ARG A 65 -14.49 9.72 -6.52
N LEU A 66 -15.34 8.72 -6.24
CA LEU A 66 -16.80 8.90 -6.26
C LEU A 66 -17.28 9.79 -5.10
N ALA A 67 -16.67 9.66 -3.93
CA ALA A 67 -16.97 10.50 -2.77
C ALA A 67 -16.60 11.95 -3.05
N ALA A 68 -15.38 12.21 -3.55
CA ALA A 68 -14.92 13.55 -3.92
C ALA A 68 -15.90 14.28 -4.86
N LYS A 69 -16.34 13.61 -5.93
CA LYS A 69 -17.33 14.16 -6.88
C LYS A 69 -18.69 14.40 -6.22
N THR A 70 -19.16 13.45 -5.41
CA THR A 70 -20.47 13.54 -4.73
C THR A 70 -20.48 14.68 -3.71
N ILE A 71 -19.40 14.84 -2.93
CA ILE A 71 -19.23 15.89 -1.93
C ILE A 71 -19.18 17.27 -2.59
N ALA A 72 -18.36 17.43 -3.63
CA ALA A 72 -18.29 18.69 -4.39
C ALA A 72 -19.65 19.07 -4.99
N THR A 73 -20.35 18.09 -5.58
CA THR A 73 -21.69 18.30 -6.14
C THR A 73 -22.69 18.68 -5.06
N ARG A 74 -22.67 18.00 -3.90
CA ARG A 74 -23.57 18.28 -2.78
C ARG A 74 -23.32 19.67 -2.19
N MET A 75 -22.07 20.06 -2.00
CA MET A 75 -21.70 21.42 -1.57
C MET A 75 -22.19 22.48 -2.55
N SER A 76 -22.03 22.24 -3.85
CA SER A 76 -22.52 23.17 -4.88
C SER A 76 -24.03 23.33 -4.84
N GLN A 77 -24.77 22.23 -4.67
CA GLN A 77 -26.24 22.26 -4.50
C GLN A 77 -26.68 23.06 -3.27
N LEU A 78 -25.93 22.98 -2.16
CA LEU A 78 -26.21 23.77 -0.96
C LEU A 78 -26.03 25.27 -1.20
N LEU A 79 -25.14 25.67 -2.12
CA LEU A 79 -24.98 27.05 -2.56
C LEU A 79 -25.95 27.46 -3.69
N GLY A 80 -26.74 26.52 -4.23
CA GLY A 80 -27.58 26.77 -5.40
C GLY A 80 -26.81 26.86 -6.73
N GLU A 81 -25.60 26.32 -6.78
CA GLU A 81 -24.66 26.37 -7.90
C GLU A 81 -24.41 24.98 -8.52
N GLN A 82 -23.74 24.95 -9.68
CA GLN A 82 -23.18 23.71 -10.22
C GLN A 82 -21.72 23.51 -9.77
N ALA A 83 -21.31 22.25 -9.64
CA ALA A 83 -19.90 21.93 -9.42
C ALA A 83 -19.03 22.50 -10.55
N GLY A 84 -17.90 23.10 -10.19
CA GLY A 84 -17.01 23.86 -11.07
C GLY A 84 -17.11 25.38 -10.91
N GLU A 85 -18.12 25.87 -10.21
CA GLU A 85 -18.26 27.29 -9.81
C GLU A 85 -17.47 27.56 -8.52
N THR A 86 -18.11 27.95 -7.41
CA THR A 86 -17.43 28.21 -6.13
C THR A 86 -16.79 26.93 -5.56
N VAL A 87 -17.44 25.78 -5.78
CA VAL A 87 -16.94 24.47 -5.36
C VAL A 87 -16.71 23.59 -6.58
N GLY A 88 -15.53 22.98 -6.66
CA GLY A 88 -15.14 22.10 -7.75
C GLY A 88 -14.41 20.86 -7.25
N TYR A 89 -13.98 20.01 -8.18
CA TYR A 89 -13.18 18.82 -7.86
C TYR A 89 -12.10 18.54 -8.90
N ARG A 90 -11.05 17.85 -8.44
CA ARG A 90 -10.02 17.26 -9.30
C ARG A 90 -9.79 15.80 -8.90
N ILE A 91 -10.08 14.90 -9.84
CA ILE A 91 -9.84 13.46 -9.69
C ILE A 91 -9.09 12.94 -10.92
N ARG A 92 -8.52 11.73 -10.84
CA ARG A 92 -7.82 11.13 -11.99
C ARG A 92 -8.73 11.09 -13.23
N PHE A 93 -8.30 11.73 -14.31
CA PHE A 93 -8.99 11.89 -15.60
C PHE A 93 -10.21 12.83 -15.65
N GLU A 94 -10.57 13.51 -14.56
CA GLU A 94 -11.71 14.42 -14.57
C GLU A 94 -11.43 15.63 -13.68
N THR A 95 -11.50 16.83 -14.25
CA THR A 95 -11.31 18.09 -13.53
C THR A 95 -12.49 19.00 -13.83
N LYS A 96 -13.11 19.52 -12.77
CA LYS A 96 -14.24 20.46 -12.87
C LYS A 96 -14.04 21.60 -11.88
N ILE A 97 -13.24 22.57 -12.29
CA ILE A 97 -12.90 23.79 -11.54
C ILE A 97 -12.88 24.99 -12.50
N SER A 98 -12.92 26.20 -11.95
CA SER A 98 -12.77 27.47 -12.68
C SER A 98 -12.03 28.51 -11.82
N ASP A 99 -11.80 29.70 -12.36
CA ASP A 99 -11.21 30.83 -11.60
C ASP A 99 -12.07 31.28 -10.41
N LYS A 100 -13.38 30.96 -10.44
CA LYS A 100 -14.31 31.20 -9.33
C LYS A 100 -14.13 30.21 -8.19
N THR A 101 -13.52 29.06 -8.43
CA THR A 101 -13.44 27.99 -7.44
C THR A 101 -12.61 28.42 -6.23
N ARG A 102 -13.18 28.23 -5.04
CA ARG A 102 -12.57 28.46 -3.73
C ARG A 102 -12.44 27.21 -2.91
N ILE A 103 -13.30 26.21 -3.11
CA ILE A 103 -13.16 24.89 -2.50
C ILE A 103 -12.87 23.88 -3.61
N GLU A 104 -11.73 23.21 -3.53
CA GLU A 104 -11.38 22.11 -4.44
C GLU A 104 -11.36 20.80 -3.68
N VAL A 105 -12.27 19.89 -4.04
CA VAL A 105 -12.28 18.52 -3.51
C VAL A 105 -11.36 17.67 -4.38
N VAL A 106 -10.30 17.13 -3.80
CA VAL A 106 -9.24 16.42 -4.52
C VAL A 106 -9.02 15.03 -3.95
N THR A 107 -8.63 14.09 -4.80
CA THR A 107 -8.15 12.79 -4.34
C THR A 107 -6.70 12.84 -3.89
N GLU A 108 -6.27 11.86 -3.11
CA GLU A 108 -4.99 11.84 -2.41
C GLU A 108 -3.79 12.06 -3.33
N GLY A 109 -3.69 11.30 -4.43
CA GLY A 109 -2.62 11.48 -5.41
C GLY A 109 -2.58 12.87 -6.09
N ILE A 110 -3.73 13.58 -6.14
CA ILE A 110 -3.77 14.94 -6.69
C ILE A 110 -3.17 15.94 -5.69
N LEU A 111 -3.52 15.84 -4.40
CA LEU A 111 -2.93 16.71 -3.37
C LEU A 111 -1.43 16.49 -3.26
N THR A 112 -0.98 15.24 -3.25
CA THR A 112 0.44 14.87 -3.27
C THR A 112 1.16 15.55 -4.44
N ARG A 113 0.59 15.49 -5.67
CA ARG A 113 1.17 16.17 -6.84
C ARG A 113 1.14 17.70 -6.76
N MET A 114 0.12 18.28 -6.14
CA MET A 114 0.05 19.73 -5.90
C MET A 114 1.17 20.18 -4.96
N LEU A 115 1.37 19.47 -3.85
CA LEU A 115 2.46 19.71 -2.90
C LEU A 115 3.84 19.60 -3.57
N GLN A 116 4.02 18.63 -4.47
CA GLN A 116 5.27 18.48 -5.22
C GLN A 116 5.54 19.64 -6.18
N THR A 117 4.49 20.15 -6.82
CA THR A 117 4.61 21.26 -7.77
C THR A 117 4.85 22.58 -7.03
N ASP A 118 4.17 22.78 -5.89
CA ASP A 118 4.34 23.91 -5.00
C ASP A 118 4.37 23.44 -3.55
N ASN A 119 5.59 23.33 -3.01
CA ASN A 119 5.83 22.89 -1.63
C ASN A 119 5.30 23.87 -0.56
N THR A 120 4.87 25.06 -0.96
CA THR A 120 4.27 26.03 -0.07
C THR A 120 2.74 26.04 -0.15
N LEU A 121 2.13 25.49 -1.21
CA LEU A 121 0.70 25.67 -1.51
C LEU A 121 0.27 27.14 -1.36
N LYS A 122 0.99 28.08 -1.97
CA LYS A 122 0.89 29.54 -1.70
C LYS A 122 -0.54 30.09 -1.80
N ASP A 123 -1.34 29.54 -2.72
CA ASP A 123 -2.70 29.97 -3.01
C ASP A 123 -3.76 29.26 -2.14
N VAL A 124 -3.33 28.46 -1.16
CA VAL A 124 -4.18 27.69 -0.24
C VAL A 124 -4.03 28.23 1.17
N ALA A 125 -5.18 28.44 1.84
CA ALA A 125 -5.25 28.86 3.24
C ALA A 125 -5.61 27.71 4.19
N LEU A 126 -6.33 26.70 3.73
CA LEU A 126 -6.77 25.56 4.53
C LEU A 126 -6.69 24.27 3.73
N VAL A 127 -6.10 23.23 4.33
CA VAL A 127 -6.20 21.84 3.85
C VAL A 127 -7.03 21.03 4.85
N ILE A 128 -8.07 20.39 4.34
CA ILE A 128 -8.97 19.52 5.08
C ILE A 128 -8.64 18.07 4.71
N PHE A 129 -8.30 17.26 5.69
CA PHE A 129 -8.11 15.82 5.55
C PHE A 129 -9.39 15.11 5.96
N ASP A 130 -10.20 14.71 4.99
CA ASP A 130 -11.45 14.01 5.26
C ASP A 130 -11.26 12.49 5.33
N GLU A 131 -12.15 11.82 6.07
CA GLU A 131 -12.12 10.36 6.30
C GLU A 131 -10.74 9.85 6.75
N PHE A 132 -10.00 10.63 7.55
CA PHE A 132 -8.59 10.37 7.88
C PHE A 132 -8.36 9.08 8.70
N HIS A 133 -9.43 8.41 9.13
CA HIS A 133 -9.37 7.09 9.75
C HIS A 133 -9.09 5.96 8.74
N GLU A 134 -9.22 6.18 7.43
CA GLU A 134 -8.82 5.18 6.43
C GLU A 134 -7.29 4.96 6.42
N ARG A 135 -6.50 5.91 6.95
CA ARG A 135 -5.04 5.81 7.14
C ARG A 135 -4.30 5.32 5.88
N SER A 136 -4.68 5.88 4.73
CA SER A 136 -3.99 5.65 3.47
C SER A 136 -2.58 6.24 3.51
N ILE A 137 -1.67 5.65 2.73
CA ILE A 137 -0.30 6.15 2.64
C ILE A 137 -0.26 7.58 2.10
N HIS A 138 -1.09 7.91 1.12
CA HIS A 138 -1.08 9.23 0.50
C HIS A 138 -1.62 10.32 1.43
N ALA A 139 -2.65 10.03 2.22
CA ALA A 139 -3.16 10.98 3.22
C ALA A 139 -2.13 11.22 4.33
N ASP A 140 -1.49 10.17 4.84
CA ASP A 140 -0.43 10.27 5.86
C ASP A 140 0.76 11.10 5.34
N VAL A 141 1.22 10.85 4.10
CA VAL A 141 2.31 11.61 3.45
C VAL A 141 1.91 13.07 3.23
N ALA A 142 0.72 13.32 2.68
CA ALA A 142 0.25 14.67 2.44
C ALA A 142 0.12 15.47 3.76
N LEU A 143 -0.32 14.84 4.85
CA LEU A 143 -0.36 15.49 6.17
C LEU A 143 1.05 15.80 6.68
N ALA A 144 1.98 14.86 6.57
CA ALA A 144 3.37 15.06 6.98
C ALA A 144 4.03 16.22 6.21
N LEU A 145 3.84 16.28 4.89
CA LEU A 145 4.33 17.37 4.03
C LEU A 145 3.66 18.72 4.32
N CYS A 146 2.34 18.74 4.49
CA CYS A 146 1.61 19.95 4.89
C CYS A 146 2.09 20.46 6.25
N ARG A 147 2.34 19.57 7.21
CA ARG A 147 2.84 19.93 8.53
C ARG A 147 4.27 20.45 8.47
N GLU A 148 5.12 19.84 7.66
CA GLU A 148 6.49 20.32 7.41
C GLU A 148 6.47 21.74 6.81
N ALA A 149 5.63 21.96 5.80
CA ALA A 149 5.44 23.30 5.23
C ALA A 149 4.93 24.30 6.29
N GLN A 150 3.98 23.89 7.13
CA GLN A 150 3.41 24.73 8.19
C GLN A 150 4.46 25.15 9.23
N LEU A 151 5.35 24.24 9.61
CA LEU A 151 6.39 24.50 10.62
C LEU A 151 7.57 25.32 10.08
N THR A 152 7.85 25.24 8.78
CA THR A 152 9.06 25.84 8.19
C THR A 152 8.79 27.14 7.42
N LYS A 153 7.71 27.20 6.63
CA LYS A 153 7.49 28.29 5.65
C LYS A 153 6.10 28.91 5.69
N ARG A 154 5.08 28.18 6.15
CA ARG A 154 3.65 28.54 6.05
C ARG A 154 2.97 28.43 7.41
N ASN A 155 3.45 29.20 8.39
CA ASN A 155 2.82 29.26 9.71
C ASN A 155 1.35 29.72 9.67
N ASP A 156 0.91 30.35 8.57
CA ASP A 156 -0.47 30.75 8.27
C ASP A 156 -1.36 29.63 7.71
N LEU A 157 -0.77 28.56 7.14
CA LEU A 157 -1.53 27.46 6.55
C LEU A 157 -2.30 26.72 7.65
N ARG A 158 -3.62 26.60 7.47
CA ARG A 158 -4.49 25.88 8.39
C ARG A 158 -4.66 24.42 7.97
N LEU A 159 -4.75 23.54 8.94
CA LEU A 159 -4.97 22.11 8.77
C LEU A 159 -6.18 21.67 9.61
N LEU A 160 -7.12 20.99 8.96
CA LEU A 160 -8.30 20.42 9.60
C LEU A 160 -8.34 18.91 9.34
N ILE A 161 -8.26 18.10 10.39
CA ILE A 161 -8.33 16.65 10.28
C ILE A 161 -9.71 16.21 10.71
N MET A 162 -10.46 15.57 9.81
CA MET A 162 -11.78 15.03 10.09
C MET A 162 -11.73 13.51 10.17
N SER A 163 -12.23 12.95 11.27
CA SER A 163 -12.22 11.51 11.50
C SER A 163 -13.47 11.04 12.24
N ALA A 164 -13.88 9.79 12.02
CA ALA A 164 -15.04 9.20 12.68
C ALA A 164 -14.66 8.32 13.88
N THR A 165 -13.54 7.58 13.81
CA THR A 165 -13.29 6.41 14.68
C THR A 165 -11.84 6.23 15.13
N MET A 166 -10.96 7.20 14.91
CA MET A 166 -9.52 7.07 15.22
C MET A 166 -9.19 7.32 16.71
N ASP A 167 -8.04 6.85 17.17
CA ASP A 167 -7.43 7.26 18.46
C ASP A 167 -7.05 8.76 18.41
N LEU A 168 -8.02 9.60 18.73
CA LEU A 168 -7.87 11.06 18.71
C LEU A 168 -6.88 11.58 19.77
N PRO A 169 -6.80 11.01 20.99
CA PRO A 169 -5.77 11.39 21.95
C PRO A 169 -4.35 11.32 21.38
N GLU A 170 -3.98 10.23 20.71
CA GLU A 170 -2.65 10.08 20.11
C GLU A 170 -2.44 11.11 18.98
N LEU A 171 -3.45 11.28 18.11
CA LEU A 171 -3.37 12.27 17.03
C LEU A 171 -3.22 13.70 17.57
N SER A 172 -4.01 14.04 18.58
CA SER A 172 -4.00 15.34 19.26
C SER A 172 -2.63 15.63 19.86
N ALA A 173 -2.01 14.65 20.52
CA ALA A 173 -0.67 14.79 21.07
C ALA A 173 0.38 15.03 19.98
N LYS A 174 0.34 14.26 18.88
CA LYS A 174 1.30 14.38 17.76
C LYS A 174 1.17 15.70 17.00
N LEU A 175 -0.06 16.14 16.73
CA LEU A 175 -0.32 17.39 16.01
C LEU A 175 -0.37 18.62 16.92
N LYS A 176 -0.39 18.43 18.25
CA LYS A 176 -0.64 19.47 19.25
C LYS A 176 -1.92 20.25 18.92
N ALA A 177 -3.00 19.53 18.64
CA ALA A 177 -4.22 20.08 18.07
C ALA A 177 -5.45 19.76 18.94
N LYS A 178 -6.34 20.75 19.10
CA LYS A 178 -7.58 20.57 19.85
C LYS A 178 -8.51 19.59 19.13
N ILE A 179 -9.25 18.80 19.91
CA ILE A 179 -10.34 17.95 19.41
C ILE A 179 -11.67 18.66 19.68
N ILE A 180 -12.53 18.73 18.66
CA ILE A 180 -13.94 19.13 18.78
C ILE A 180 -14.81 17.98 18.28
N GLU A 181 -15.78 17.55 19.09
CA GLU A 181 -16.62 16.40 18.81
C GLU A 181 -18.07 16.82 18.54
N SER A 182 -18.66 16.24 17.49
CA SER A 182 -20.08 16.32 17.17
C SER A 182 -20.71 14.95 17.40
N GLU A 183 -21.62 14.84 18.37
CA GLU A 183 -22.22 13.56 18.80
C GLU A 183 -23.09 12.89 17.71
N GLY A 184 -23.58 13.65 16.72
CA GLY A 184 -24.35 13.11 15.61
C GLY A 184 -25.74 12.60 16.01
N ARG A 185 -26.45 11.97 15.06
CA ARG A 185 -27.74 11.30 15.29
C ARG A 185 -27.65 9.88 14.72
N GLN A 186 -27.17 8.93 15.51
CA GLN A 186 -27.23 7.51 15.17
C GLN A 186 -28.32 6.82 15.98
N TYR A 187 -29.13 6.00 15.33
CA TYR A 187 -30.10 5.15 16.01
C TYR A 187 -29.38 3.93 16.61
N PRO A 188 -29.89 3.37 17.72
CA PRO A 188 -29.27 2.21 18.36
C PRO A 188 -29.26 0.99 17.42
N VAL A 189 -28.17 0.22 17.46
CA VAL A 189 -28.03 -1.04 16.73
C VAL A 189 -27.84 -2.18 17.73
N GLU A 190 -28.73 -3.17 17.69
CA GLU A 190 -28.61 -4.37 18.52
C GLU A 190 -27.57 -5.33 17.93
N ILE A 191 -26.61 -5.77 18.74
CA ILE A 191 -25.51 -6.64 18.30
C ILE A 191 -25.76 -8.09 18.74
N HIS A 192 -25.84 -9.01 17.78
CA HIS A 192 -25.88 -10.45 18.03
C HIS A 192 -24.58 -11.11 17.59
N TYR A 193 -23.93 -11.83 18.51
CA TYR A 193 -22.78 -12.68 18.22
C TYR A 193 -23.27 -14.11 17.93
N THR A 194 -23.01 -14.63 16.74
CA THR A 194 -23.43 -16.01 16.38
C THR A 194 -22.38 -17.05 16.77
N GLY A 195 -21.10 -16.66 16.88
CA GLY A 195 -20.01 -17.54 17.32
C GLY A 195 -19.56 -18.60 16.30
N VAL A 196 -20.02 -18.50 15.04
CA VAL A 196 -19.75 -19.49 14.00
C VAL A 196 -19.01 -18.82 12.83
N THR A 197 -17.68 -18.91 12.87
CA THR A 197 -16.82 -18.41 11.78
C THR A 197 -15.73 -19.42 11.46
N ASP A 198 -15.71 -19.86 10.20
CA ASP A 198 -14.64 -20.65 9.61
C ASP A 198 -14.37 -20.05 8.22
N MET A 199 -13.11 -19.69 7.96
CA MET A 199 -12.71 -19.05 6.71
C MET A 199 -12.93 -19.97 5.49
N HIS A 200 -12.84 -21.29 5.67
CA HIS A 200 -13.02 -22.27 4.60
C HIS A 200 -14.49 -22.51 4.25
N LEU A 201 -15.41 -22.30 5.20
CA LEU A 201 -16.85 -22.49 5.04
C LEU A 201 -17.61 -21.15 5.05
N LEU A 202 -16.90 -20.05 4.81
CA LEU A 202 -17.43 -18.71 5.01
C LEU A 202 -18.70 -18.44 4.18
N PRO A 203 -18.79 -18.81 2.88
CA PRO A 203 -20.01 -18.62 2.10
C PRO A 203 -21.23 -19.37 2.66
N GLU A 204 -21.05 -20.63 3.06
CA GLU A 204 -22.10 -21.49 3.61
C GLU A 204 -22.60 -21.00 4.96
N LEU A 205 -21.67 -20.63 5.85
CA LEU A 205 -22.00 -20.10 7.16
C LEU A 205 -22.71 -18.74 7.04
N THR A 206 -22.22 -17.87 6.15
CA THR A 206 -22.84 -16.57 5.90
C THR A 206 -24.25 -16.73 5.34
N ALA A 207 -24.46 -17.62 4.37
CA ALA A 207 -25.79 -17.87 3.80
C ALA A 207 -26.80 -18.37 4.86
N ARG A 208 -26.37 -19.18 5.83
CA ARG A 208 -27.22 -19.60 6.96
C ARG A 208 -27.60 -18.42 7.85
N VAL A 209 -26.65 -17.57 8.20
CA VAL A 209 -26.90 -16.39 9.05
C VAL A 209 -27.80 -15.39 8.33
N VAL A 210 -27.58 -15.14 7.04
CA VAL A 210 -28.46 -14.29 6.20
C VAL A 210 -29.87 -14.85 6.15
N SER A 211 -30.03 -16.16 5.97
CA SER A 211 -31.35 -16.81 5.96
C SER A 211 -32.07 -16.67 7.29
N LYS A 212 -31.35 -16.71 8.42
CA LYS A 212 -31.89 -16.46 9.76
C LYS A 212 -32.27 -14.99 9.92
N ALA A 213 -31.34 -14.06 9.66
CA ALA A 213 -31.55 -12.62 9.77
C ALA A 213 -32.73 -12.13 8.90
N SER A 214 -32.92 -12.75 7.73
CA SER A 214 -34.06 -12.48 6.84
C SER A 214 -35.40 -12.94 7.40
N LYS A 215 -35.44 -13.97 8.26
CA LYS A 215 -36.67 -14.39 8.94
C LYS A 215 -36.95 -13.52 10.16
N ASP A 216 -35.90 -13.17 10.90
CA ASP A 216 -36.01 -12.49 12.20
C ASP A 216 -36.27 -10.97 12.06
N ASN A 217 -35.84 -10.34 10.96
CA ASN A 217 -35.88 -8.89 10.80
C ASN A 217 -36.65 -8.47 9.54
N LYS A 218 -37.25 -7.27 9.59
CA LYS A 218 -37.85 -6.58 8.43
C LYS A 218 -36.87 -5.53 7.87
N GLY A 219 -36.93 -5.25 6.56
CA GLY A 219 -36.06 -4.28 5.89
C GLY A 219 -34.80 -4.90 5.26
N ASP A 220 -34.03 -4.12 4.51
CA ASP A 220 -32.95 -4.67 3.68
C ASP A 220 -31.75 -5.13 4.51
N ILE A 221 -31.04 -6.13 4.00
CA ILE A 221 -29.88 -6.73 4.65
C ILE A 221 -28.61 -6.37 3.88
N LEU A 222 -27.63 -5.83 4.59
CA LEU A 222 -26.27 -5.65 4.08
C LEU A 222 -25.37 -6.74 4.65
N VAL A 223 -24.63 -7.43 3.80
CA VAL A 223 -23.77 -8.54 4.18
C VAL A 223 -22.33 -8.21 3.81
N PHE A 224 -21.40 -8.27 4.76
CA PHE A 224 -19.98 -8.06 4.50
C PHE A 224 -19.27 -9.40 4.32
N LEU A 225 -18.57 -9.52 3.18
CA LEU A 225 -17.73 -10.66 2.82
C LEU A 225 -16.36 -10.17 2.32
N PRO A 226 -15.29 -10.97 2.44
CA PRO A 226 -13.93 -10.49 2.18
C PRO A 226 -13.64 -10.22 0.70
N GLY A 227 -14.31 -10.90 -0.24
CA GLY A 227 -14.01 -10.77 -1.65
C GLY A 227 -15.09 -11.31 -2.59
N GLN A 228 -14.84 -11.13 -3.89
CA GLN A 228 -15.78 -11.47 -4.97
C GLN A 228 -16.08 -12.98 -5.04
N ALA A 229 -15.08 -13.85 -4.80
CA ALA A 229 -15.28 -15.29 -4.86
C ALA A 229 -16.27 -15.74 -3.77
N GLU A 230 -16.09 -15.22 -2.56
CA GLU A 230 -16.93 -15.52 -1.42
C GLU A 230 -18.34 -14.92 -1.58
N ILE A 231 -18.44 -13.70 -2.16
CA ILE A 231 -19.72 -13.07 -2.51
C ILE A 231 -20.51 -13.91 -3.51
N ASN A 232 -19.88 -14.34 -4.61
CA ASN A 232 -20.56 -15.12 -5.64
C ASN A 232 -20.98 -16.49 -5.11
N ALA A 233 -20.10 -17.18 -4.37
CA ALA A 233 -20.46 -18.45 -3.74
C ALA A 233 -21.62 -18.31 -2.75
N CYS A 234 -21.64 -17.24 -1.94
CA CYS A 234 -22.73 -16.98 -1.00
C CYS A 234 -24.04 -16.63 -1.73
N ARG A 235 -23.97 -15.83 -2.80
CA ARG A 235 -25.12 -15.53 -3.66
C ARG A 235 -25.74 -16.81 -4.22
N ASP A 236 -24.93 -17.67 -4.83
CA ASP A 236 -25.40 -18.90 -5.46
C ASP A 236 -26.07 -19.85 -4.44
N LEU A 237 -25.65 -19.78 -3.16
CA LEU A 237 -26.28 -20.52 -2.05
C LEU A 237 -27.59 -19.90 -1.55
N LEU A 238 -27.79 -18.59 -1.72
CA LEU A 238 -28.97 -17.84 -1.31
C LEU A 238 -30.03 -17.76 -2.42
N ASP A 239 -29.61 -17.84 -3.67
CA ASP A 239 -30.49 -17.84 -4.84
C ASP A 239 -31.56 -18.93 -4.69
N ASN A 240 -32.81 -18.55 -4.93
CA ASN A 240 -34.02 -19.39 -4.78
C ASN A 240 -34.36 -19.85 -3.34
N LYS A 241 -33.61 -19.45 -2.31
CA LYS A 241 -33.96 -19.76 -0.89
C LYS A 241 -34.72 -18.65 -0.17
N LEU A 242 -34.60 -17.41 -0.63
CA LEU A 242 -35.28 -16.25 -0.04
C LEU A 242 -36.52 -15.89 -0.85
N SER A 243 -37.71 -16.05 -0.27
CA SER A 243 -38.96 -15.62 -0.91
C SER A 243 -39.10 -14.09 -0.88
N ASN A 244 -39.62 -13.52 -1.96
CA ASN A 244 -39.87 -12.08 -2.11
C ASN A 244 -38.66 -11.16 -1.83
N THR A 245 -37.44 -11.66 -2.07
CA THR A 245 -36.18 -10.95 -1.80
C THR A 245 -35.26 -11.03 -3.01
N VAL A 246 -34.61 -9.93 -3.36
CA VAL A 246 -33.62 -9.86 -4.45
C VAL A 246 -32.21 -9.82 -3.86
N VAL A 247 -31.32 -10.68 -4.36
CA VAL A 247 -29.91 -10.70 -3.94
C VAL A 247 -29.08 -9.89 -4.93
N HIS A 248 -28.48 -8.80 -4.44
CA HIS A 248 -27.52 -7.98 -5.17
C HIS A 248 -26.11 -8.26 -4.67
N THR A 249 -25.14 -8.01 -5.55
CA THR A 249 -23.71 -8.02 -5.18
C THR A 249 -23.16 -6.61 -5.26
N LEU A 250 -22.15 -6.29 -4.44
CA LEU A 250 -21.50 -4.99 -4.42
C LEU A 250 -20.00 -5.11 -4.15
N TYR A 251 -19.21 -5.08 -5.22
CA TYR A 251 -17.75 -5.05 -5.16
C TYR A 251 -17.20 -4.18 -6.28
N GLY A 252 -15.98 -3.64 -6.11
CA GLY A 252 -15.46 -2.56 -6.96
C GLY A 252 -15.35 -2.86 -8.46
N GLN A 253 -15.41 -4.12 -8.88
CA GLN A 253 -15.35 -4.52 -10.30
C GLN A 253 -16.69 -4.48 -11.01
N LEU A 254 -17.80 -4.31 -10.29
CA LEU A 254 -19.12 -4.36 -10.91
C LEU A 254 -19.31 -3.19 -11.87
N PRO A 255 -20.01 -3.41 -13.01
CA PRO A 255 -20.44 -2.32 -13.87
C PRO A 255 -21.24 -1.27 -13.08
N PHE A 256 -21.08 0.02 -13.44
CA PHE A 256 -21.69 1.15 -12.73
C PHE A 256 -23.20 0.98 -12.52
N ALA A 257 -23.93 0.54 -13.54
CA ALA A 257 -25.38 0.30 -13.44
C ALA A 257 -25.74 -0.76 -12.38
N GLN A 258 -24.92 -1.81 -12.22
CA GLN A 258 -25.13 -2.85 -11.21
C GLN A 258 -24.78 -2.34 -9.80
N GLN A 259 -23.73 -1.53 -9.67
CA GLN A 259 -23.44 -0.85 -8.41
C GLN A 259 -24.61 0.05 -8.01
N GLN A 260 -25.11 0.87 -8.93
CA GLN A 260 -26.24 1.76 -8.68
C GLN A 260 -27.50 0.99 -8.27
N ALA A 261 -27.80 -0.13 -8.92
CA ALA A 261 -28.92 -1.00 -8.55
C ALA A 261 -28.81 -1.57 -7.13
N ALA A 262 -27.60 -1.85 -6.64
CA ALA A 262 -27.39 -2.31 -5.27
C ALA A 262 -27.63 -1.19 -4.23
N LEU A 263 -27.32 0.07 -4.58
CA LEU A 263 -27.43 1.23 -3.69
C LEU A 263 -28.87 1.75 -3.56
N LEU A 264 -29.62 1.78 -4.68
CA LEU A 264 -30.97 2.34 -4.74
C LEU A 264 -32.04 1.33 -4.28
N PRO A 265 -33.18 1.77 -3.72
CA PRO A 265 -34.31 0.90 -3.43
C PRO A 265 -34.75 0.07 -4.65
N ASP A 266 -35.27 -1.15 -4.40
CA ASP A 266 -35.80 -1.99 -5.47
C ASP A 266 -37.03 -1.34 -6.12
N GLN A 267 -37.05 -1.29 -7.45
CA GLN A 267 -38.13 -0.62 -8.20
C GLN A 267 -39.49 -1.30 -8.04
N THR A 268 -39.50 -2.59 -7.67
CA THR A 268 -40.73 -3.37 -7.44
C THR A 268 -41.12 -3.44 -5.96
N GLY A 269 -40.39 -2.72 -5.09
CA GLY A 269 -40.62 -2.69 -3.64
C GLY A 269 -40.24 -3.99 -2.93
N LYS A 270 -39.49 -4.90 -3.58
CA LYS A 270 -39.00 -6.12 -2.95
C LYS A 270 -37.89 -5.81 -1.96
N ARG A 271 -37.80 -6.66 -0.94
CA ARG A 271 -36.67 -6.62 -0.01
C ARG A 271 -35.37 -6.95 -0.74
N LYS A 272 -34.27 -6.34 -0.32
CA LYS A 272 -32.93 -6.61 -0.86
C LYS A 272 -32.02 -7.27 0.17
N VAL A 273 -31.15 -8.14 -0.34
CA VAL A 273 -29.92 -8.56 0.33
C VAL A 273 -28.76 -8.11 -0.52
N VAL A 274 -27.89 -7.26 0.02
CA VAL A 274 -26.71 -6.75 -0.69
C VAL A 274 -25.47 -7.43 -0.11
N LEU A 275 -24.83 -8.29 -0.91
CA LEU A 275 -23.57 -8.96 -0.57
C LEU A 275 -22.40 -8.09 -1.01
N ALA A 276 -21.68 -7.51 -0.05
CA ALA A 276 -20.71 -6.45 -0.29
C ALA A 276 -19.31 -6.75 0.28
N THR A 277 -18.30 -6.14 -0.32
CA THR A 277 -16.97 -5.98 0.29
C THR A 277 -16.93 -4.73 1.18
N SER A 278 -15.75 -4.35 1.69
CA SER A 278 -15.54 -3.09 2.42
C SER A 278 -15.88 -1.82 1.61
N ILE A 279 -16.20 -1.94 0.31
CA ILE A 279 -16.75 -0.82 -0.46
C ILE A 279 -18.02 -0.22 0.18
N ALA A 280 -18.82 -1.03 0.89
CA ALA A 280 -20.02 -0.55 1.59
C ALA A 280 -19.75 -0.07 3.04
N GLU A 281 -18.51 -0.20 3.52
CA GLU A 281 -18.13 0.08 4.90
C GLU A 281 -18.11 1.59 5.19
N THR A 282 -17.54 2.38 4.29
CA THR A 282 -17.45 3.85 4.36
C THR A 282 -18.02 4.51 3.08
N SER A 283 -18.40 5.79 3.19
CA SER A 283 -18.75 6.72 2.09
C SER A 283 -20.00 6.44 1.22
N LEU A 284 -20.43 5.18 1.02
CA LEU A 284 -21.60 4.83 0.21
C LEU A 284 -22.83 4.58 1.09
N THR A 285 -23.93 5.32 0.88
CA THR A 285 -25.19 5.07 1.60
C THR A 285 -26.05 4.10 0.80
N ILE A 286 -26.39 2.96 1.39
CA ILE A 286 -27.40 2.04 0.86
C ILE A 286 -28.69 2.35 1.60
N GLU A 287 -29.69 2.85 0.88
CA GLU A 287 -30.98 3.18 1.46
C GLU A 287 -31.76 1.90 1.81
N GLY A 288 -32.52 1.95 2.91
CA GLY A 288 -33.39 0.84 3.34
C GLY A 288 -32.73 -0.24 4.21
N VAL A 289 -31.42 -0.17 4.44
CA VAL A 289 -30.71 -1.13 5.29
C VAL A 289 -31.06 -0.93 6.76
N THR A 290 -31.60 -1.98 7.37
CA THR A 290 -31.90 -2.05 8.82
C THR A 290 -31.21 -3.24 9.49
N THR A 291 -30.63 -4.15 8.70
CA THR A 291 -29.93 -5.34 9.20
C THR A 291 -28.56 -5.48 8.54
N VAL A 292 -27.54 -5.77 9.34
CA VAL A 292 -26.18 -6.08 8.87
C VAL A 292 -25.83 -7.51 9.27
N VAL A 293 -25.16 -8.24 8.37
CA VAL A 293 -24.48 -9.50 8.67
C VAL A 293 -23.00 -9.31 8.35
N ASP A 294 -22.14 -9.42 9.35
CA ASP A 294 -20.71 -9.20 9.21
C ASP A 294 -19.95 -10.52 9.38
N SER A 295 -19.23 -10.92 8.34
CA SER A 295 -18.41 -12.13 8.37
C SER A 295 -17.15 -11.97 9.22
N GLY A 296 -16.77 -10.74 9.58
CA GLY A 296 -15.58 -10.45 10.40
C GLY A 296 -14.26 -10.44 9.63
N PHE A 297 -14.31 -10.52 8.30
CA PHE A 297 -13.12 -10.60 7.45
C PHE A 297 -13.07 -9.49 6.40
N GLY A 298 -11.85 -9.21 5.92
CA GLY A 298 -11.57 -8.37 4.76
C GLY A 298 -10.36 -8.91 4.00
N LYS A 299 -10.14 -8.44 2.76
CA LYS A 299 -8.89 -8.69 2.03
C LYS A 299 -7.99 -7.47 2.09
N ARG A 300 -6.70 -7.69 2.36
CA ARG A 300 -5.66 -6.64 2.36
C ARG A 300 -4.46 -7.12 1.57
N SER A 301 -3.83 -6.20 0.83
CA SER A 301 -2.52 -6.46 0.23
C SER A 301 -1.45 -6.11 1.24
N LYS A 302 -0.53 -7.04 1.48
CA LYS A 302 0.60 -6.88 2.40
C LYS A 302 1.89 -7.02 1.62
N PHE A 303 2.72 -5.98 1.67
CA PHE A 303 4.07 -5.98 1.14
C PHE A 303 5.01 -6.70 2.10
N ASP A 304 5.87 -7.54 1.54
CA ASP A 304 6.97 -8.18 2.25
C ASP A 304 8.29 -7.51 1.83
N PRO A 305 8.96 -6.77 2.72
CA PRO A 305 10.20 -6.08 2.39
C PRO A 305 11.37 -7.04 2.12
N GLN A 306 11.32 -8.28 2.59
CA GLN A 306 12.42 -9.24 2.37
C GLN A 306 12.41 -9.78 0.93
N SER A 307 11.23 -10.07 0.39
CA SER A 307 11.08 -10.50 -0.99
C SER A 307 10.87 -9.35 -1.98
N GLY A 308 10.42 -8.18 -1.51
CA GLY A 308 10.01 -7.06 -2.36
C GLY A 308 8.69 -7.32 -3.11
N LEU A 309 7.90 -8.28 -2.64
CA LEU A 309 6.65 -8.71 -3.26
C LEU A 309 5.45 -8.45 -2.34
N SER A 310 4.28 -8.27 -2.94
CA SER A 310 3.01 -8.19 -2.19
C SER A 310 2.26 -9.51 -2.25
N ARG A 311 1.54 -9.82 -1.18
CA ARG A 311 0.58 -10.94 -1.13
C ARG A 311 -0.80 -10.42 -0.71
N LEU A 312 -1.86 -11.08 -1.19
CA LEU A 312 -3.23 -10.74 -0.82
C LEU A 312 -3.68 -11.69 0.30
N GLU A 313 -3.96 -11.13 1.47
CA GLU A 313 -4.36 -11.90 2.65
C GLU A 313 -5.81 -11.63 3.02
N THR A 314 -6.52 -12.68 3.43
CA THR A 314 -7.77 -12.52 4.17
C THR A 314 -7.42 -12.34 5.65
N VAL A 315 -7.81 -11.22 6.23
CA VAL A 315 -7.51 -10.85 7.61
C VAL A 315 -8.78 -10.61 8.40
N ASN A 316 -8.71 -10.79 9.71
CA ASN A 316 -9.76 -10.30 10.60
C ASN A 316 -9.85 -8.78 10.50
N ILE A 317 -11.07 -8.25 10.59
CA ILE A 317 -11.29 -6.82 10.69
C ILE A 317 -10.98 -6.32 12.11
N SER A 318 -10.74 -5.03 12.24
CA SER A 318 -10.62 -4.36 13.53
C SER A 318 -11.98 -4.01 14.13
N VAL A 319 -11.99 -3.67 15.42
CA VAL A 319 -13.20 -3.29 16.16
C VAL A 319 -13.87 -2.06 15.53
N ASP A 320 -13.10 -1.03 15.19
CA ASP A 320 -13.61 0.17 14.51
C ASP A 320 -14.30 -0.15 13.17
N ALA A 321 -13.73 -1.06 12.35
CA ALA A 321 -14.37 -1.56 11.13
C ALA A 321 -15.70 -2.24 11.45
N ALA A 322 -15.71 -3.15 12.43
CA ALA A 322 -16.90 -3.87 12.83
C ALA A 322 -18.01 -2.93 13.35
N ASP A 323 -17.63 -1.84 14.02
CA ASP A 323 -18.57 -0.82 14.51
C ASP A 323 -19.10 0.05 13.36
N GLN A 324 -18.24 0.44 12.39
CA GLN A 324 -18.67 1.14 11.18
C GLN A 324 -19.63 0.31 10.32
N ARG A 325 -19.34 -0.99 10.17
CA ARG A 325 -20.21 -1.95 9.48
C ARG A 325 -21.55 -2.09 10.21
N ALA A 326 -21.54 -2.28 11.53
CA ALA A 326 -22.76 -2.36 12.33
C ALA A 326 -23.59 -1.06 12.22
N GLY A 327 -22.94 0.10 12.27
CA GLY A 327 -23.57 1.42 12.14
C GLY A 327 -24.32 1.64 10.82
N ARG A 328 -24.12 0.77 9.80
CA ARG A 328 -24.91 0.80 8.57
C ARG A 328 -26.37 0.43 8.79
N ALA A 329 -26.69 -0.35 9.82
CA ALA A 329 -28.05 -0.67 10.21
C ALA A 329 -28.76 0.49 10.94
N GLY A 330 -28.01 1.40 11.58
CA GLY A 330 -28.52 2.45 12.48
C GLY A 330 -28.68 3.83 11.85
N ARG A 331 -28.67 3.94 10.51
CA ARG A 331 -28.65 5.24 9.82
C ARG A 331 -30.00 5.94 9.73
N LEU A 332 -31.06 5.17 9.46
CA LEU A 332 -32.41 5.71 9.24
C LEU A 332 -33.36 5.40 10.40
N SER A 333 -33.13 4.28 11.08
CA SER A 333 -33.93 3.79 12.20
C SER A 333 -33.07 2.88 13.07
N ALA A 334 -33.63 2.42 14.20
CA ALA A 334 -33.01 1.33 14.95
C ALA A 334 -32.84 0.10 14.05
N GLY A 335 -31.76 -0.65 14.28
CA GLY A 335 -31.39 -1.77 13.42
C GLY A 335 -30.67 -2.89 14.18
N THR A 336 -30.28 -3.93 13.45
CA THR A 336 -29.70 -5.16 14.00
C THR A 336 -28.41 -5.51 13.26
N CYS A 337 -27.39 -5.97 13.98
CA CYS A 337 -26.14 -6.47 13.39
C CYS A 337 -25.81 -7.87 13.91
N TYR A 338 -25.67 -8.83 13.00
CA TYR A 338 -25.18 -10.17 13.27
C TYR A 338 -23.67 -10.22 13.00
N ARG A 339 -22.88 -10.32 14.07
CA ARG A 339 -21.44 -10.59 14.02
C ARG A 339 -21.23 -12.09 14.03
N MET A 340 -20.58 -12.62 12.99
CA MET A 340 -20.45 -14.07 12.83
C MET A 340 -19.47 -14.71 13.82
N TRP A 341 -18.66 -13.91 14.51
CA TRP A 341 -17.70 -14.36 15.52
C TRP A 341 -18.28 -14.32 16.94
N SER A 342 -17.53 -14.84 17.91
CA SER A 342 -17.95 -14.85 19.33
C SER A 342 -17.62 -13.52 20.03
N LYS A 343 -18.30 -13.21 21.13
CA LYS A 343 -17.97 -12.04 21.95
C LYS A 343 -16.53 -12.09 22.47
N ALA A 344 -16.05 -13.26 22.88
CA ALA A 344 -14.67 -13.46 23.32
C ALA A 344 -13.66 -13.18 22.18
N GLN A 345 -13.95 -13.60 20.94
CA GLN A 345 -13.13 -13.24 19.78
C GLN A 345 -13.15 -11.73 19.49
N HIS A 346 -14.29 -11.05 19.74
CA HIS A 346 -14.38 -9.61 19.51
C HIS A 346 -13.44 -8.82 20.42
N GLU A 347 -13.29 -9.26 21.68
CA GLU A 347 -12.42 -8.63 22.68
C GLU A 347 -10.92 -8.76 22.34
N THR A 348 -10.55 -9.74 21.50
CA THR A 348 -9.16 -9.94 21.04
C THR A 348 -8.85 -9.30 19.69
N LEU A 349 -9.85 -8.71 19.01
CA LEU A 349 -9.62 -8.00 17.75
C LEU A 349 -8.76 -6.75 17.98
N GLN A 350 -7.98 -6.39 16.96
CA GLN A 350 -7.28 -5.11 16.96
C GLN A 350 -8.30 -3.98 17.02
N LYS A 351 -8.04 -2.96 17.84
CA LYS A 351 -8.97 -1.84 18.02
C LYS A 351 -9.13 -0.99 16.76
N HIS A 352 -8.02 -0.77 16.06
CA HIS A 352 -7.95 0.11 14.90
C HIS A 352 -7.34 -0.60 13.69
N HIS A 353 -7.66 -0.07 12.52
CA HIS A 353 -7.02 -0.49 11.27
C HIS A 353 -5.51 -0.26 11.32
N GLN A 354 -4.75 -1.27 10.89
CA GLN A 354 -3.34 -1.08 10.59
C GLN A 354 -3.17 -0.06 9.44
N PRO A 355 -2.37 1.01 9.61
CA PRO A 355 -2.11 2.01 8.57
C PRO A 355 -1.40 1.44 7.35
N GLU A 356 -1.70 1.97 6.15
CA GLU A 356 -1.09 1.47 4.91
C GLU A 356 0.43 1.67 4.85
N ILE A 357 0.95 2.71 5.51
CA ILE A 357 2.39 3.00 5.56
C ILE A 357 3.21 1.84 6.16
N GLU A 358 2.60 0.96 6.95
CA GLU A 358 3.27 -0.19 7.56
C GLU A 358 3.29 -1.45 6.69
N ILE A 359 2.45 -1.51 5.65
CA ILE A 359 2.17 -2.74 4.91
C ILE A 359 2.26 -2.58 3.39
N THR A 360 2.71 -1.44 2.89
CA THR A 360 2.79 -1.13 1.45
C THR A 360 4.23 -0.86 1.00
N ASP A 361 4.48 -0.99 -0.30
CA ASP A 361 5.75 -0.58 -0.90
C ASP A 361 5.96 0.94 -0.75
N LEU A 362 7.06 1.34 -0.12
CA LEU A 362 7.38 2.74 0.15
C LEU A 362 8.24 3.41 -0.94
N SER A 363 8.49 2.75 -2.08
CA SER A 363 9.32 3.28 -3.16
C SER A 363 8.88 4.67 -3.63
N SER A 364 7.56 4.87 -3.84
CA SER A 364 7.02 6.18 -4.22
C SER A 364 7.24 7.24 -3.14
N LEU A 365 6.96 6.90 -1.88
CA LEU A 365 7.14 7.79 -0.73
C LEU A 365 8.61 8.22 -0.60
N VAL A 366 9.54 7.26 -0.62
CA VAL A 366 10.97 7.53 -0.44
C VAL A 366 11.50 8.42 -1.57
N LEU A 367 11.10 8.16 -2.82
CA LEU A 367 11.47 9.03 -3.94
C LEU A 367 10.91 10.44 -3.77
N GLU A 368 9.65 10.55 -3.35
CA GLU A 368 9.00 11.83 -3.10
C GLU A 368 9.73 12.65 -2.01
N MET A 369 10.08 12.02 -0.88
CA MET A 369 10.84 12.68 0.19
C MET A 369 12.23 13.13 -0.31
N ALA A 370 12.91 12.30 -1.10
CA ALA A 370 14.20 12.63 -1.67
C ALA A 370 14.13 13.83 -2.65
N VAL A 371 13.08 13.89 -3.48
CA VAL A 371 12.84 15.02 -4.39
C VAL A 371 12.52 16.30 -3.62
N TRP A 372 11.76 16.20 -2.52
CA TRP A 372 11.46 17.32 -1.64
C TRP A 372 12.71 17.89 -0.94
N GLY A 373 13.78 17.10 -0.86
CA GLY A 373 15.02 17.46 -0.18
C GLY A 373 15.07 17.02 1.28
N ILE A 374 14.20 16.09 1.69
CA ILE A 374 14.17 15.54 3.04
C ILE A 374 15.26 14.47 3.15
N SER A 375 16.30 14.77 3.92
CA SER A 375 17.46 13.88 4.11
C SER A 375 17.17 12.72 5.05
N ASN A 376 16.36 12.96 6.09
CA ASN A 376 15.93 11.95 7.04
C ASN A 376 14.41 12.03 7.25
N ILE A 377 13.69 11.05 6.68
CA ILE A 377 12.24 10.95 6.79
C ILE A 377 11.76 10.78 8.24
N TYR A 378 12.59 10.23 9.14
CA TYR A 378 12.22 10.00 10.54
C TYR A 378 12.14 11.28 11.37
N ASN A 379 12.66 12.40 10.84
CA ASN A 379 12.57 13.70 11.51
C ASN A 379 11.23 14.42 11.25
N MET A 380 10.41 13.91 10.33
CA MET A 380 9.11 14.49 10.03
C MET A 380 8.06 14.10 11.07
N VAL A 381 6.96 14.85 11.10
CA VAL A 381 5.81 14.55 11.96
C VAL A 381 4.93 13.48 11.32
N TRP A 382 5.17 12.22 11.68
CA TRP A 382 4.34 11.08 11.27
C TRP A 382 3.32 10.70 12.34
N LEU A 383 2.12 10.32 11.91
CA LEU A 383 1.21 9.55 12.79
C LEU A 383 1.79 8.18 13.08
N THR A 384 2.22 7.47 12.05
CA THR A 384 2.92 6.20 12.19
C THR A 384 4.18 6.32 11.36
N PRO A 385 5.39 6.27 11.97
CA PRO A 385 6.62 6.39 11.20
C PRO A 385 6.75 5.21 10.23
N PRO A 386 7.31 5.43 9.02
CA PRO A 386 7.46 4.36 8.04
C PRO A 386 8.44 3.27 8.55
N PRO A 387 8.12 1.97 8.44
CA PRO A 387 9.01 0.92 8.94
C PRO A 387 10.40 0.95 8.28
N GLN A 388 11.46 0.78 9.08
CA GLN A 388 12.85 0.85 8.59
C GLN A 388 13.15 -0.19 7.51
N SER A 389 12.64 -1.42 7.65
CA SER A 389 12.82 -2.48 6.65
C SER A 389 12.21 -2.10 5.29
N HIS A 390 11.03 -1.46 5.30
CA HIS A 390 10.34 -1.04 4.08
C HIS A 390 11.06 0.14 3.42
N VAL A 391 11.56 1.09 4.21
CA VAL A 391 12.34 2.23 3.72
C VAL A 391 13.66 1.77 3.12
N LYS A 392 14.34 0.80 3.73
CA LYS A 392 15.56 0.18 3.19
C LYS A 392 15.28 -0.47 1.84
N GLN A 393 14.26 -1.33 1.77
CA GLN A 393 13.85 -2.00 0.53
C GLN A 393 13.46 -1.00 -0.59
N ALA A 394 12.76 0.07 -0.23
CA ALA A 394 12.42 1.15 -1.15
C ALA A 394 13.67 1.86 -1.68
N LYS A 395 14.63 2.19 -0.82
CA LYS A 395 15.92 2.77 -1.25
C LYS A 395 16.67 1.83 -2.19
N GLU A 396 16.77 0.55 -1.84
CA GLU A 396 17.42 -0.47 -2.69
C GLU A 396 16.76 -0.55 -4.07
N THR A 397 15.42 -0.55 -4.12
CA THR A 397 14.67 -0.48 -5.37
C THR A 397 15.03 0.76 -6.18
N LEU A 398 15.01 1.94 -5.55
CA LEU A 398 15.28 3.21 -6.21
C LEU A 398 16.74 3.35 -6.69
N HIS A 399 17.71 2.79 -5.98
CA HIS A 399 19.09 2.67 -6.45
C HIS A 399 19.18 1.74 -7.66
N TYR A 400 18.44 0.64 -7.63
CA TYR A 400 18.49 -0.34 -8.72
C TYR A 400 17.93 0.23 -10.05
N ILE A 401 16.91 1.10 -9.97
CA ILE A 401 16.34 1.79 -11.13
C ILE A 401 17.00 3.16 -11.37
N ASP A 402 18.21 3.40 -10.86
CA ASP A 402 18.99 4.63 -11.02
C ASP A 402 18.25 5.93 -10.61
N ALA A 403 17.20 5.83 -9.79
CA ALA A 403 16.46 6.98 -9.28
C ALA A 403 17.19 7.67 -8.13
N LEU A 404 17.97 6.91 -7.35
CA LEU A 404 18.86 7.41 -6.31
C LEU A 404 20.31 7.02 -6.61
N ASP A 405 21.24 7.89 -6.22
CA ASP A 405 22.68 7.59 -6.09
C ASP A 405 23.15 8.12 -4.73
N ARG A 406 23.81 7.26 -3.94
CA ARG A 406 24.19 7.56 -2.54
C ARG A 406 23.07 8.23 -1.72
N ASN A 407 21.84 7.78 -1.90
CA ASN A 407 20.60 8.28 -1.29
C ASN A 407 20.20 9.71 -1.69
N LYS A 408 20.76 10.24 -2.77
CA LYS A 408 20.35 11.51 -3.37
C LYS A 408 19.63 11.26 -4.68
N VAL A 409 18.61 12.05 -4.97
CA VAL A 409 17.85 11.94 -6.21
C VAL A 409 18.73 12.27 -7.43
N THR A 410 18.73 11.39 -8.43
CA THR A 410 19.47 11.58 -9.69
C THR A 410 18.66 12.43 -10.68
N ALA A 411 19.27 12.81 -11.80
CA ALA A 411 18.52 13.43 -12.90
C ALA A 411 17.46 12.48 -13.48
N HIS A 412 17.76 11.17 -13.52
CA HIS A 412 16.81 10.15 -13.94
C HIS A 412 15.66 10.00 -12.91
N GLY A 413 15.97 9.98 -11.61
CA GLY A 413 14.99 9.95 -10.54
C GLY A 413 14.02 11.13 -10.54
N LYS A 414 14.50 12.33 -10.90
CA LYS A 414 13.63 13.50 -11.12
C LYS A 414 12.67 13.30 -12.31
N LYS A 415 13.12 12.69 -13.41
CA LYS A 415 12.24 12.34 -14.54
C LYS A 415 11.22 11.28 -14.16
N ILE A 416 11.65 10.23 -13.45
CA ILE A 416 10.76 9.18 -12.91
C ILE A 416 9.65 9.81 -12.07
N HIS A 417 10.01 10.73 -11.17
CA HIS A 417 9.06 11.40 -10.27
C HIS A 417 8.01 12.28 -10.98
N GLN A 418 8.30 12.78 -12.19
CA GLN A 418 7.34 13.60 -12.96
C GLN A 418 6.15 12.78 -13.51
N LEU A 419 6.34 11.47 -13.69
CA LEU A 419 5.30 10.56 -14.20
C LEU A 419 4.32 10.17 -13.07
N PRO A 420 2.99 10.23 -13.30
CA PRO A 420 1.97 9.97 -12.27
C PRO A 420 1.77 8.46 -11.99
N CYS A 421 2.84 7.71 -11.75
CA CYS A 421 2.78 6.27 -11.51
C CYS A 421 3.85 5.79 -10.52
N ASN A 422 3.85 4.49 -10.22
CA ASN A 422 4.89 3.88 -9.40
C ASN A 422 6.27 4.08 -10.07
N PRO A 423 7.34 4.37 -9.30
CA PRO A 423 8.69 4.59 -9.83
C PRO A 423 9.18 3.53 -10.81
N ARG A 424 8.79 2.27 -10.60
CA ARG A 424 9.13 1.13 -11.48
C ARG A 424 8.53 1.25 -12.87
N ILE A 425 7.25 1.63 -12.94
CA ILE A 425 6.52 1.81 -14.20
C ILE A 425 7.05 3.06 -14.91
N ALA A 426 7.30 4.13 -14.16
CA ALA A 426 7.90 5.36 -14.68
C ALA A 426 9.30 5.09 -15.28
N HIS A 427 10.15 4.31 -14.60
CA HIS A 427 11.44 3.88 -15.13
C HIS A 427 11.28 3.10 -16.45
N MET A 428 10.36 2.13 -16.50
CA MET A 428 10.09 1.36 -17.73
C MET A 428 9.66 2.26 -18.89
N LEU A 429 8.75 3.22 -18.65
CA LEU A 429 8.31 4.17 -19.69
C LEU A 429 9.50 4.99 -20.23
N LEU A 430 10.38 5.47 -19.36
CA LEU A 430 11.57 6.21 -19.76
C LEU A 430 12.64 5.34 -20.45
N MET A 431 12.73 4.05 -20.12
CA MET A 431 13.61 3.12 -20.85
C MET A 431 13.05 2.79 -22.23
N ALA A 432 11.72 2.77 -22.38
CA ALA A 432 11.08 2.52 -23.66
C ALA A 432 11.42 3.60 -24.70
N GLU A 433 11.63 4.86 -24.29
CA GLU A 433 12.13 5.93 -25.17
C GLU A 433 13.48 5.58 -25.81
N LYS A 434 14.38 4.94 -25.04
CA LYS A 434 15.70 4.53 -25.56
C LYS A 434 15.62 3.31 -26.49
N LEU A 435 14.54 2.56 -26.41
CA LEU A 435 14.29 1.35 -27.19
C LEU A 435 13.34 1.60 -28.37
N GLU A 436 12.79 2.81 -28.50
CA GLU A 436 11.76 3.17 -29.48
C GLU A 436 10.52 2.25 -29.36
N GLN A 437 10.07 2.01 -28.12
CA GLN A 437 8.95 1.11 -27.78
C GLN A 437 7.92 1.76 -26.83
N GLU A 438 7.80 3.09 -26.88
CA GLU A 438 6.97 3.88 -25.99
C GLU A 438 5.49 3.48 -26.10
N ALA A 439 4.99 3.28 -27.33
CA ALA A 439 3.61 2.87 -27.55
C ALA A 439 3.28 1.53 -26.87
N LEU A 440 4.18 0.54 -26.95
CA LEU A 440 4.06 -0.73 -26.26
C LEU A 440 4.16 -0.55 -24.73
N ALA A 441 5.09 0.27 -24.25
CA ALA A 441 5.27 0.52 -22.83
C ALA A 441 4.06 1.22 -22.19
N THR A 442 3.40 2.15 -22.89
CA THR A 442 2.16 2.78 -22.38
C THR A 442 1.00 1.78 -22.27
N ASP A 443 0.92 0.80 -23.18
CA ASP A 443 -0.04 -0.31 -23.09
C ASP A 443 0.24 -1.20 -21.88
N ILE A 444 1.51 -1.58 -21.70
CA ILE A 444 1.97 -2.40 -20.57
C ILE A 444 1.70 -1.69 -19.25
N ALA A 445 2.09 -0.41 -19.12
CA ALA A 445 1.88 0.38 -17.91
C ALA A 445 0.40 0.41 -17.51
N ALA A 446 -0.49 0.66 -18.47
CA ALA A 446 -1.93 0.70 -18.22
C ALA A 446 -2.50 -0.67 -17.79
N ILE A 447 -2.03 -1.78 -18.39
CA ILE A 447 -2.47 -3.13 -18.04
C ILE A 447 -1.98 -3.55 -16.65
N ILE A 448 -0.80 -3.09 -16.22
CA ILE A 448 -0.23 -3.44 -14.91
C ILE A 448 -0.89 -2.63 -13.79
N GLU A 449 -1.17 -1.34 -14.03
CA GLU A 449 -1.79 -0.47 -13.03
C GLU A 449 -3.27 -0.75 -12.82
N GLU A 450 -3.98 -0.98 -13.92
CA GLU A 450 -5.41 -1.21 -13.87
C GLU A 450 -5.70 -2.69 -13.69
N LYS A 451 -6.90 -2.95 -13.20
CA LYS A 451 -7.33 -4.31 -12.96
C LYS A 451 -7.51 -5.07 -14.29
N ASP A 452 -6.95 -6.27 -14.39
CA ASP A 452 -7.14 -7.17 -15.53
C ASP A 452 -8.63 -7.48 -15.76
N PRO A 453 -9.22 -7.09 -16.91
CA PRO A 453 -10.60 -7.39 -17.25
C PRO A 453 -10.78 -8.81 -17.81
N LEU A 454 -9.69 -9.53 -18.08
CA LEU A 454 -9.70 -10.89 -18.59
C LEU A 454 -9.48 -11.89 -17.46
N THR A 455 -10.20 -12.99 -17.53
CA THR A 455 -9.96 -14.12 -16.62
C THR A 455 -8.77 -14.95 -17.09
N ILE A 456 -8.18 -15.71 -16.17
CA ILE A 456 -7.12 -16.69 -16.49
C ILE A 456 -7.60 -17.72 -17.53
N LYS A 457 -8.91 -18.03 -17.59
CA LYS A 457 -9.47 -18.92 -18.61
C LYS A 457 -9.48 -18.30 -20.01
N GLU A 458 -9.57 -16.98 -20.10
CA GLU A 458 -9.65 -16.26 -21.37
C GLU A 458 -8.28 -15.92 -21.95
N ALA A 459 -7.29 -15.63 -21.12
CA ALA A 459 -5.99 -15.11 -21.56
C ALA A 459 -4.76 -15.80 -20.92
N GLY A 460 -4.95 -16.77 -20.01
CA GLY A 460 -3.85 -17.41 -19.30
C GLY A 460 -3.06 -16.41 -18.45
N VAL A 461 -1.75 -16.65 -18.30
CA VAL A 461 -0.80 -15.75 -17.60
C VAL A 461 -0.05 -14.78 -18.52
N ASP A 462 -0.15 -14.95 -19.83
CA ASP A 462 0.62 -14.14 -20.78
C ASP A 462 0.02 -12.73 -20.91
N ILE A 463 0.80 -11.70 -20.55
CA ILE A 463 0.41 -10.29 -20.67
C ILE A 463 0.19 -9.88 -22.13
N ASN A 464 0.87 -10.53 -23.07
CA ASN A 464 0.79 -10.21 -24.49
C ASN A 464 -0.64 -10.43 -25.02
N GLU A 465 -1.40 -11.36 -24.44
CA GLU A 465 -2.82 -11.54 -24.77
C GLU A 465 -3.69 -10.36 -24.30
N ARG A 466 -3.35 -9.69 -23.20
CA ARG A 466 -4.05 -8.47 -22.74
C ARG A 466 -3.75 -7.30 -23.67
N ILE A 467 -2.49 -7.15 -24.10
CA ILE A 467 -2.07 -6.10 -25.05
C ILE A 467 -2.80 -6.29 -26.38
N LYS A 468 -2.84 -7.52 -26.92
CA LYS A 468 -3.62 -7.85 -28.13
C LYS A 468 -5.10 -7.52 -27.97
N ALA A 469 -5.69 -7.82 -26.81
CA ALA A 469 -7.09 -7.51 -26.53
C ALA A 469 -7.35 -6.00 -26.46
N LEU A 470 -6.45 -5.22 -25.85
CA LEU A 470 -6.50 -3.75 -25.81
C LEU A 470 -6.40 -3.14 -27.22
N ARG A 471 -5.40 -3.56 -28.02
CA ARG A 471 -5.24 -3.10 -29.42
C ARG A 471 -6.43 -3.49 -30.30
N ARG A 472 -7.06 -4.65 -30.06
CA ARG A 472 -8.32 -5.04 -30.72
C ARG A 472 -9.51 -4.17 -30.30
N PHE A 473 -9.61 -3.85 -29.01
CA PHE A 473 -10.63 -2.95 -28.49
C PHE A 473 -10.57 -1.58 -29.16
N ARG A 474 -9.36 -1.02 -29.33
CA ARG A 474 -9.13 0.24 -30.07
C ARG A 474 -9.59 0.16 -31.52
N ARG A 475 -9.20 -0.90 -32.25
CA ARG A 475 -9.57 -1.12 -33.66
C ARG A 475 -11.08 -1.26 -33.89
N ASN A 476 -11.81 -1.70 -32.87
CA ASN A 476 -13.27 -1.84 -32.92
C ASN A 476 -14.01 -0.58 -32.42
N ASP A 477 -13.38 0.60 -32.47
CA ASP A 477 -13.93 1.87 -31.96
C ASP A 477 -14.37 1.81 -30.49
N GLY A 478 -13.68 1.00 -29.68
CA GLY A 478 -14.05 0.78 -28.27
C GLY A 478 -15.31 -0.06 -28.07
N LYS A 479 -15.80 -0.76 -29.11
CA LYS A 479 -16.90 -1.73 -29.00
C LYS A 479 -16.33 -3.09 -28.55
N GLY A 480 -16.70 -3.55 -27.36
CA GLY A 480 -16.26 -4.83 -26.81
C GLY A 480 -16.02 -4.79 -25.31
N ARG A 481 -15.34 -5.83 -24.78
CA ARG A 481 -15.00 -6.04 -23.35
C ARG A 481 -14.47 -4.79 -22.63
N ALA A 482 -14.50 -4.83 -21.29
CA ALA A 482 -14.15 -3.74 -20.36
C ALA A 482 -12.69 -3.26 -20.38
N PHE A 483 -12.20 -2.71 -21.50
CA PHE A 483 -10.86 -2.09 -21.63
C PHE A 483 -10.88 -0.55 -21.61
N GLY A 484 -12.05 0.08 -21.48
CA GLY A 484 -12.17 1.54 -21.57
C GLY A 484 -11.35 2.32 -20.54
N LEU A 485 -11.19 1.80 -19.32
CA LEU A 485 -10.34 2.45 -18.29
C LEU A 485 -8.85 2.25 -18.59
N ILE A 486 -8.44 1.03 -18.97
CA ILE A 486 -7.07 0.73 -19.40
C ILE A 486 -6.67 1.64 -20.57
N GLU A 487 -7.55 1.77 -21.57
CA GLU A 487 -7.29 2.65 -22.71
C GLU A 487 -7.18 4.12 -22.29
N ARG A 488 -7.98 4.58 -21.33
CA ARG A 488 -7.87 5.95 -20.81
C ARG A 488 -6.53 6.19 -20.11
N VAL A 489 -6.04 5.21 -19.36
CA VAL A 489 -4.73 5.27 -18.69
C VAL A 489 -3.61 5.24 -19.73
N ALA A 490 -3.65 4.30 -20.69
CA ALA A 490 -2.66 4.20 -21.75
C ALA A 490 -2.59 5.50 -22.57
N ARG A 491 -3.75 6.07 -22.92
CA ARG A 491 -3.84 7.36 -23.59
C ARG A 491 -3.23 8.48 -22.77
N SER A 492 -3.48 8.53 -21.47
CA SER A 492 -2.88 9.57 -20.62
C SER A 492 -1.35 9.53 -20.59
N TYR A 493 -0.76 8.33 -20.71
CA TYR A 493 0.70 8.22 -20.86
C TYR A 493 1.15 8.61 -22.26
N ARG A 494 0.41 8.23 -23.30
CA ARG A 494 0.72 8.65 -24.67
C ARG A 494 0.69 10.16 -24.85
N ASP A 495 -0.36 10.81 -24.31
CA ASP A 495 -0.51 12.27 -24.34
C ASP A 495 0.64 12.95 -23.56
N LEU A 496 1.06 12.37 -22.42
CA LEU A 496 2.14 12.89 -21.60
C LEU A 496 3.52 12.73 -22.26
N MET A 497 3.72 11.65 -23.01
CA MET A 497 4.95 11.35 -23.74
C MET A 497 4.94 11.90 -25.17
N GLU A 498 3.85 12.56 -25.58
CA GLU A 498 3.66 13.13 -26.92
C GLU A 498 3.81 12.10 -28.07
N ILE A 499 3.26 10.89 -27.86
CA ILE A 499 3.34 9.80 -28.85
C ILE A 499 1.97 9.41 -29.42
N GLU A 500 1.98 8.89 -30.65
CA GLU A 500 0.79 8.38 -31.32
C GLU A 500 0.41 6.97 -30.85
N VAL A 501 -0.86 6.60 -31.08
CA VAL A 501 -1.33 5.25 -30.78
C VAL A 501 -0.84 4.24 -31.82
N GLU A 502 -0.36 3.10 -31.36
CA GLU A 502 0.03 1.98 -32.22
C GLU A 502 -0.86 0.75 -31.94
N ASN A 503 -1.36 0.12 -33.01
CA ASN A 503 -2.25 -1.05 -32.93
C ASN A 503 -1.75 -2.26 -33.72
N GLU A 504 -0.53 -2.19 -34.26
CA GLU A 504 0.06 -3.24 -35.08
C GLU A 504 0.52 -4.44 -34.23
N GLY A 505 1.19 -5.41 -34.87
CA GLY A 505 1.88 -6.48 -34.16
C GLY A 505 3.06 -5.93 -33.37
N PHE A 506 3.42 -6.61 -32.28
CA PHE A 506 4.57 -6.27 -31.44
C PHE A 506 5.32 -7.55 -31.08
N ASP A 507 6.59 -7.42 -30.71
CA ASP A 507 7.40 -8.55 -30.26
C ASP A 507 7.11 -8.87 -28.79
N SER A 508 6.67 -10.09 -28.50
CA SER A 508 6.43 -10.55 -27.13
C SER A 508 7.70 -10.53 -26.26
N PHE A 509 8.89 -10.68 -26.84
CA PHE A 509 10.15 -10.60 -26.08
C PHE A 509 10.46 -9.16 -25.66
N MET A 510 10.08 -8.17 -26.47
CA MET A 510 10.21 -6.75 -26.10
C MET A 510 9.31 -6.40 -24.92
N THR A 511 8.10 -6.96 -24.84
CA THR A 511 7.26 -6.87 -23.65
C THR A 511 7.98 -7.42 -22.42
N GLY A 512 8.66 -8.56 -22.55
CA GLY A 512 9.49 -9.13 -21.49
C GLY A 512 10.61 -8.20 -21.04
N LEU A 513 11.33 -7.59 -21.98
CA LEU A 513 12.42 -6.68 -21.68
C LEU A 513 11.94 -5.41 -20.95
N LEU A 514 10.84 -4.82 -21.41
CA LEU A 514 10.22 -3.66 -20.75
C LEU A 514 9.78 -4.01 -19.32
N LEU A 515 9.16 -5.18 -19.12
CA LEU A 515 8.83 -5.66 -17.78
C LEU A 515 10.08 -5.86 -16.90
N ALA A 516 11.19 -6.33 -17.47
CA ALA A 516 12.45 -6.48 -16.74
C ALA A 516 13.04 -5.13 -16.31
N HIS A 517 12.78 -4.04 -17.05
CA HIS A 517 13.13 -2.69 -16.62
C HIS A 517 12.25 -2.17 -15.48
N ALA A 518 10.99 -2.59 -15.38
CA ALA A 518 10.11 -2.24 -14.25
C ALA A 518 10.41 -3.09 -13.00
N TYR A 519 10.57 -4.39 -13.21
CA TYR A 519 10.68 -5.40 -12.15
C TYR A 519 11.89 -6.30 -12.36
N PRO A 520 13.10 -5.77 -12.30
CA PRO A 520 14.32 -6.55 -12.54
C PRO A 520 14.49 -7.68 -11.52
N GLU A 521 14.03 -7.48 -10.28
CA GLU A 521 14.02 -8.51 -9.24
C GLU A 521 13.05 -9.67 -9.53
N ARG A 522 12.15 -9.48 -10.50
CA ARG A 522 11.13 -10.45 -10.94
C ARG A 522 11.44 -11.07 -12.30
N VAL A 523 12.64 -10.84 -12.84
CA VAL A 523 13.19 -11.69 -13.89
C VAL A 523 13.31 -13.10 -13.33
N ALA A 524 12.80 -14.09 -14.06
CA ALA A 524 12.69 -15.46 -13.58
C ALA A 524 13.31 -16.45 -14.57
N PHE A 525 13.97 -17.47 -14.03
CA PHE A 525 14.54 -18.58 -14.78
C PHE A 525 13.90 -19.91 -14.38
N ALA A 526 13.52 -20.72 -15.36
CA ALA A 526 12.89 -22.02 -15.15
C ALA A 526 13.85 -22.98 -14.43
N ARG A 527 13.34 -23.71 -13.44
CA ARG A 527 14.14 -24.68 -12.70
C ARG A 527 14.44 -25.90 -13.56
N PRO A 528 15.68 -26.42 -13.56
CA PRO A 528 15.98 -27.72 -14.15
C PRO A 528 15.05 -28.81 -13.59
N GLY A 529 14.39 -29.55 -14.47
CA GLY A 529 13.50 -30.66 -14.11
C GLY A 529 12.05 -30.28 -13.75
N ASN A 530 11.71 -28.99 -13.60
CA ASN A 530 10.33 -28.53 -13.38
C ASN A 530 10.04 -27.24 -14.16
N GLN A 531 9.56 -27.39 -15.40
CA GLN A 531 9.39 -26.27 -16.34
C GLN A 531 8.31 -25.25 -15.92
N SER A 532 7.43 -25.59 -14.97
CA SER A 532 6.43 -24.63 -14.47
C SER A 532 6.87 -23.85 -13.23
N GLN A 533 8.02 -24.19 -12.64
CA GLN A 533 8.56 -23.52 -11.44
C GLN A 533 9.80 -22.71 -11.81
N PHE A 534 9.83 -21.46 -11.37
CA PHE A 534 10.83 -20.47 -11.71
C PHE A 534 11.49 -19.93 -10.44
N GLN A 535 12.80 -19.69 -10.51
CA GLN A 535 13.52 -18.90 -9.53
C GLN A 535 13.55 -17.45 -10.02
N LEU A 536 13.08 -16.52 -9.19
CA LEU A 536 13.16 -15.09 -9.46
C LEU A 536 14.54 -14.54 -9.09
N ALA A 537 14.92 -13.40 -9.66
CA ALA A 537 16.20 -12.73 -9.39
C ALA A 537 16.33 -12.27 -7.93
N ASN A 538 15.23 -12.08 -7.18
CA ASN A 538 15.27 -11.88 -5.72
C ASN A 538 15.55 -13.18 -4.91
N GLY A 539 15.57 -14.33 -5.57
CA GLY A 539 15.78 -15.68 -5.04
C GLY A 539 14.54 -16.45 -4.63
N THR A 540 13.37 -15.81 -4.63
CA THR A 540 12.11 -16.50 -4.33
C THR A 540 11.67 -17.40 -5.48
N TYR A 541 10.88 -18.42 -5.16
CA TYR A 541 10.33 -19.33 -6.17
C TYR A 541 8.89 -18.97 -6.49
N ALA A 542 8.53 -19.06 -7.77
CA ALA A 542 7.19 -18.82 -8.26
C ALA A 542 6.82 -19.83 -9.35
N GLN A 543 5.53 -20.05 -9.59
CA GLN A 543 5.10 -21.02 -10.60
C GLN A 543 3.89 -20.59 -11.41
N PHE A 544 3.80 -21.15 -12.62
CA PHE A 544 2.61 -21.15 -13.48
C PHE A 544 1.74 -22.39 -13.21
N SER A 545 0.55 -22.45 -13.83
CA SER A 545 -0.08 -23.75 -14.05
C SER A 545 0.72 -24.52 -15.11
N HIS A 546 0.83 -25.84 -14.99
CA HIS A 546 1.42 -26.68 -16.04
C HIS A 546 0.70 -26.59 -17.40
N LYS A 547 -0.51 -26.01 -17.44
CA LYS A 547 -1.29 -25.82 -18.67
C LYS A 547 -1.05 -24.47 -19.36
N ASP A 548 -0.34 -23.55 -18.73
CA ASP A 548 -0.08 -22.22 -19.28
C ASP A 548 0.92 -22.27 -20.44
N SER A 549 0.74 -21.39 -21.43
CA SER A 549 1.61 -21.31 -22.61
C SER A 549 3.07 -21.01 -22.25
N LEU A 550 3.29 -20.15 -21.25
CA LEU A 550 4.62 -19.74 -20.79
C LEU A 550 5.35 -20.81 -19.97
N SER A 551 4.70 -21.94 -19.64
CA SER A 551 5.34 -23.04 -18.90
C SER A 551 6.49 -23.71 -19.65
N ARG A 552 6.68 -23.43 -20.95
CA ARG A 552 7.78 -23.95 -21.76
C ARG A 552 8.93 -22.97 -21.94
N GLU A 553 8.75 -21.73 -21.51
CA GLU A 553 9.76 -20.68 -21.62
C GLU A 553 10.80 -20.86 -20.52
N SER A 554 12.08 -20.70 -20.89
CA SER A 554 13.17 -20.79 -19.91
C SER A 554 13.32 -19.50 -19.11
N TRP A 555 13.02 -18.36 -19.74
CA TRP A 555 13.17 -17.02 -19.16
C TRP A 555 11.86 -16.25 -19.31
N VAL A 556 11.42 -15.66 -18.20
CA VAL A 556 10.21 -14.84 -18.16
C VAL A 556 10.43 -13.60 -17.30
N SER A 557 9.74 -12.52 -17.62
CA SER A 557 9.60 -11.35 -16.75
C SER A 557 8.22 -11.33 -16.13
N VAL A 558 8.14 -11.23 -14.81
CA VAL A 558 6.88 -11.32 -14.07
C VAL A 558 6.40 -9.95 -13.62
N SER A 559 5.19 -9.55 -14.03
CA SER A 559 4.57 -8.29 -13.61
C SER A 559 3.70 -8.46 -12.37
N HIS A 560 2.83 -9.48 -12.33
CA HIS A 560 1.94 -9.77 -11.21
C HIS A 560 2.21 -11.15 -10.62
N ILE A 561 2.54 -11.15 -9.33
CA ILE A 561 2.82 -12.33 -8.52
C ILE A 561 2.15 -12.18 -7.15
N ASP A 562 1.67 -13.29 -6.62
CA ASP A 562 1.31 -13.44 -5.21
C ASP A 562 2.36 -14.35 -4.57
N ALA A 563 3.15 -13.81 -3.65
CA ALA A 563 4.27 -14.54 -3.04
C ALA A 563 3.83 -15.83 -2.34
N ARG A 564 2.59 -15.87 -1.78
CA ARG A 564 2.04 -16.99 -0.99
C ARG A 564 3.01 -17.49 0.11
N GLU A 565 2.61 -18.52 0.84
CA GLU A 565 3.55 -19.27 1.68
C GLU A 565 4.19 -20.37 0.84
N GLY A 566 5.53 -20.37 0.75
CA GLY A 566 6.29 -21.32 -0.07
C GLY A 566 6.52 -20.83 -1.51
N THR A 567 5.96 -21.53 -2.50
CA THR A 567 6.12 -21.16 -3.92
C THR A 567 5.01 -20.19 -4.34
N GLY A 568 5.41 -19.00 -4.77
CA GLY A 568 4.49 -17.96 -5.25
C GLY A 568 3.73 -18.38 -6.50
N LYS A 569 2.61 -17.70 -6.76
CA LYS A 569 1.81 -17.91 -7.96
C LYS A 569 1.96 -16.71 -8.90
N ILE A 570 2.36 -17.00 -10.13
CA ILE A 570 2.44 -15.99 -11.18
C ILE A 570 1.04 -15.83 -11.80
N PHE A 571 0.59 -14.58 -11.90
CA PHE A 571 -0.67 -14.21 -12.54
C PHE A 571 -0.49 -13.53 -13.89
N MET A 572 0.63 -12.84 -14.07
CA MET A 572 0.92 -12.12 -15.30
C MET A 572 2.43 -12.07 -15.56
N ALA A 573 2.85 -12.50 -16.75
CA ALA A 573 4.25 -12.54 -17.18
C ALA A 573 4.36 -12.42 -18.71
N SER A 574 5.60 -12.29 -19.19
CA SER A 574 5.95 -12.29 -20.61
C SER A 574 7.22 -13.12 -20.83
N PRO A 575 7.39 -13.81 -21.98
CA PRO A 575 8.66 -14.43 -22.32
C PRO A 575 9.77 -13.37 -22.41
N LEU A 576 10.99 -13.78 -22.06
CA LEU A 576 12.16 -12.91 -22.08
C LEU A 576 13.29 -13.56 -22.85
N ASN A 577 13.90 -12.83 -23.78
CA ASN A 577 15.01 -13.36 -24.56
C ASN A 577 16.30 -13.25 -23.74
N PRO A 578 17.04 -14.35 -23.51
CA PRO A 578 18.25 -14.33 -22.70
C PRO A 578 19.36 -13.42 -23.28
N LYS A 579 19.32 -13.08 -24.57
CA LYS A 579 20.28 -12.16 -25.18
C LYS A 579 20.15 -10.73 -24.65
N ASP A 580 18.94 -10.33 -24.25
CA ASP A 580 18.65 -8.97 -23.77
C ASP A 580 19.06 -8.79 -22.31
N LEU A 581 19.27 -9.89 -21.59
CA LEU A 581 19.71 -9.90 -20.21
C LEU A 581 21.19 -9.58 -19.99
N LYS A 582 21.98 -9.46 -21.06
CA LYS A 582 23.45 -9.23 -20.97
C LYS A 582 23.80 -8.02 -20.09
N GLY A 583 23.05 -6.93 -20.20
CA GLY A 583 23.26 -5.72 -19.39
C GLY A 583 22.92 -5.89 -17.90
N MET A 584 22.17 -6.94 -17.55
CA MET A 584 21.77 -7.25 -16.18
C MET A 584 22.69 -8.28 -15.49
N VAL A 585 23.58 -8.93 -16.26
CA VAL A 585 24.53 -9.90 -15.71
C VAL A 585 25.59 -9.16 -14.91
N LYS A 586 25.74 -9.57 -13.64
CA LYS A 586 26.79 -9.09 -12.76
C LYS A 586 27.72 -10.24 -12.40
N THR A 587 29.01 -9.94 -12.36
CA THR A 587 29.99 -10.81 -11.73
C THR A 587 29.94 -10.61 -10.23
N ALA A 588 29.87 -11.69 -9.47
CA ALA A 588 29.94 -11.64 -8.03
C ALA A 588 30.77 -12.78 -7.49
N VAL A 589 31.51 -12.50 -6.42
CA VAL A 589 32.16 -13.53 -5.64
C VAL A 589 31.11 -14.17 -4.72
N SER A 590 31.05 -15.48 -4.71
CA SER A 590 30.15 -16.30 -3.92
C SER A 590 30.99 -17.29 -3.13
N VAL A 591 30.81 -17.32 -1.81
CA VAL A 591 31.62 -18.16 -0.94
C VAL A 591 30.72 -19.01 -0.06
N HIS A 592 31.06 -20.28 0.03
CA HIS A 592 30.42 -21.23 0.92
C HIS A 592 31.45 -22.23 1.43
N TRP A 593 31.19 -22.75 2.62
CA TRP A 593 31.88 -23.95 3.10
C TRP A 593 31.35 -25.16 2.36
N ASP A 594 32.24 -25.91 1.73
CA ASP A 594 31.87 -27.23 1.24
C ASP A 594 31.88 -28.21 2.42
N LEU A 595 30.74 -28.86 2.64
CA LEU A 595 30.55 -29.80 3.73
C LEU A 595 31.32 -31.11 3.52
N ILE A 596 31.78 -31.38 2.29
CA ILE A 596 32.52 -32.61 1.95
C ILE A 596 34.02 -32.41 2.14
N SER A 597 34.59 -31.35 1.57
CA SER A 597 36.03 -31.03 1.72
C SER A 597 36.35 -30.32 3.04
N ASN A 598 35.35 -29.71 3.71
CA ASN A 598 35.53 -28.82 4.86
C ASN A 598 36.41 -27.59 4.57
N ASP A 599 36.55 -27.24 3.28
CA ASP A 599 37.31 -26.09 2.80
C ASP A 599 36.38 -24.92 2.45
N LEU A 600 36.93 -23.71 2.54
CA LEU A 600 36.26 -22.50 2.09
C LEU A 600 36.36 -22.42 0.57
N ILE A 601 35.27 -22.69 -0.15
CA ILE A 601 35.29 -22.61 -1.62
C ILE A 601 34.80 -21.24 -2.09
N VAL A 602 35.70 -20.52 -2.75
CA VAL A 602 35.44 -19.23 -3.38
C VAL A 602 35.15 -19.43 -4.86
N HIS A 603 33.95 -19.02 -5.28
CA HIS A 603 33.53 -19.04 -6.67
C HIS A 603 33.34 -17.62 -7.19
N THR A 604 33.71 -17.42 -8.45
CA THR A 604 33.19 -16.28 -9.22
C THR A 604 31.94 -16.74 -9.97
N GLU A 605 30.81 -16.10 -9.69
CA GLU A 605 29.53 -16.37 -10.34
C GLU A 605 29.16 -15.24 -11.31
N LEU A 606 28.73 -15.62 -12.51
CA LEU A 606 27.93 -14.76 -13.36
C LEU A 606 26.48 -14.96 -12.96
N ARG A 607 25.82 -13.90 -12.48
CA ARG A 607 24.46 -13.96 -11.95
C ARG A 607 23.58 -12.80 -12.37
N ILE A 608 22.27 -13.02 -12.35
CA ILE A 608 21.24 -11.98 -12.45
C ILE A 608 20.47 -12.01 -11.13
N GLY A 609 20.74 -11.03 -10.27
CA GLY A 609 20.31 -11.11 -8.87
C GLY A 609 20.87 -12.38 -8.21
N LYS A 610 19.99 -13.26 -7.73
CA LYS A 610 20.31 -14.57 -7.14
C LYS A 610 20.23 -15.74 -8.14
N ILE A 611 19.93 -15.49 -9.40
CA ILE A 611 19.95 -16.53 -10.45
C ILE A 611 21.39 -16.70 -10.93
N VAL A 612 22.00 -17.84 -10.62
CA VAL A 612 23.36 -18.17 -11.06
C VAL A 612 23.31 -18.72 -12.49
N LEU A 613 23.97 -18.02 -13.42
CA LEU A 613 24.07 -18.44 -14.82
C LEU A 613 25.24 -19.40 -15.04
N LYS A 614 26.37 -19.08 -14.42
CA LYS A 614 27.60 -19.86 -14.48
C LYS A 614 28.44 -19.58 -13.25
N SER A 615 29.06 -20.63 -12.70
CA SER A 615 30.00 -20.54 -11.60
C SER A 615 31.37 -21.02 -12.07
N PHE A 616 32.42 -20.32 -11.67
CA PHE A 616 33.81 -20.62 -11.94
C PHE A 616 34.54 -20.72 -10.60
N PRO A 617 35.40 -21.73 -10.37
CA PRO A 617 36.30 -21.71 -9.22
C PRO A 617 37.21 -20.48 -9.34
N MET A 618 37.44 -19.81 -8.22
CA MET A 618 38.48 -18.79 -8.12
C MET A 618 39.74 -19.48 -7.59
N ASP A 619 40.70 -19.72 -8.49
CA ASP A 619 42.00 -20.26 -8.10
C ASP A 619 42.79 -19.13 -7.44
N ASP A 620 43.03 -19.23 -6.13
CA ASP A 620 43.85 -18.33 -5.30
C ASP A 620 43.23 -16.93 -5.00
N PRO A 621 42.19 -16.86 -4.13
CA PRO A 621 41.59 -15.59 -3.70
C PRO A 621 42.58 -14.73 -2.89
N THR A 622 42.54 -13.42 -3.07
CA THR A 622 43.37 -12.50 -2.26
C THR A 622 42.96 -12.51 -0.78
N ASP A 623 43.86 -12.12 0.13
CA ASP A 623 43.58 -12.06 1.58
C ASP A 623 42.37 -11.17 1.91
N GLU A 624 42.19 -10.06 1.18
CA GLU A 624 41.01 -9.19 1.31
C GLU A 624 39.71 -9.88 0.86
N GLU A 625 39.76 -10.65 -0.23
CA GLU A 625 38.62 -11.41 -0.74
C GLU A 625 38.26 -12.57 0.20
N ARG A 626 39.26 -13.26 0.74
CA ARG A 626 39.09 -14.31 1.77
C ARG A 626 38.48 -13.74 3.05
N SER A 627 38.97 -12.59 3.52
CA SER A 627 38.44 -11.92 4.71
C SER A 627 36.98 -11.50 4.54
N ARG A 628 36.65 -10.85 3.41
CA ARG A 628 35.28 -10.45 3.09
C ARG A 628 34.37 -11.68 3.00
N ALA A 629 34.85 -12.73 2.36
CA ALA A 629 34.12 -13.97 2.20
C ALA A 629 33.80 -14.66 3.54
N LEU A 630 34.77 -14.70 4.45
CA LEU A 630 34.59 -15.23 5.79
C LEU A 630 33.53 -14.42 6.57
N CYS A 631 33.56 -13.09 6.43
CA CYS A 631 32.56 -12.21 7.03
C CYS A 631 31.16 -12.47 6.47
N ASP A 632 31.02 -12.67 5.15
CA ASP A 632 29.73 -12.99 4.52
C ASP A 632 29.16 -14.35 5.00
N VAL A 633 30.03 -15.34 5.21
CA VAL A 633 29.65 -16.62 5.81
C VAL A 633 29.19 -16.44 7.26
N VAL A 634 29.94 -15.69 8.07
CA VAL A 634 29.57 -15.45 9.47
C VAL A 634 28.26 -14.66 9.58
N LYS A 635 28.02 -13.68 8.71
CA LYS A 635 26.72 -12.96 8.65
C LYS A 635 25.54 -13.90 8.42
N LYS A 636 25.73 -14.95 7.62
CA LYS A 636 24.68 -15.86 7.20
C LYS A 636 24.47 -17.02 8.18
N ASP A 637 25.56 -17.69 8.56
CA ASP A 637 25.55 -18.97 9.26
C ASP A 637 26.27 -18.88 10.63
N GLY A 638 26.75 -17.69 11.04
CA GLY A 638 27.61 -17.49 12.21
C GLY A 638 27.02 -17.94 13.55
N ARG A 639 25.69 -18.03 13.68
CA ARG A 639 25.04 -18.63 14.87
C ARG A 639 25.45 -20.08 15.10
N GLU A 640 25.65 -20.85 14.02
CA GLU A 640 26.03 -22.26 14.08
C GLU A 640 27.55 -22.44 14.01
N LEU A 641 28.24 -21.47 13.40
CA LEU A 641 29.68 -21.54 13.14
C LEU A 641 30.54 -20.99 14.28
N LEU A 642 30.04 -20.02 15.05
CA LEU A 642 30.76 -19.43 16.18
C LEU A 642 30.36 -20.09 17.51
N HIS A 643 31.27 -20.07 18.48
CA HIS A 643 31.00 -20.58 19.81
C HIS A 643 30.75 -19.44 20.80
N PHE A 644 29.48 -19.17 21.07
CA PHE A 644 29.07 -18.24 22.12
C PHE A 644 29.09 -18.97 23.47
N THR A 645 30.17 -18.78 24.23
CA THR A 645 30.32 -19.46 25.53
C THR A 645 29.34 -18.90 26.57
N PRO A 646 29.00 -19.66 27.62
CA PRO A 646 28.17 -19.15 28.72
C PRO A 646 28.71 -17.85 29.36
N GLU A 647 30.04 -17.70 29.42
CA GLU A 647 30.70 -16.48 29.91
C GLU A 647 30.45 -15.29 28.98
N PHE A 648 30.46 -15.51 27.67
CA PHE A 648 30.15 -14.48 26.68
C PHE A 648 28.68 -14.02 26.79
N GLU A 649 27.74 -14.97 26.90
CA GLU A 649 26.32 -14.65 27.07
C GLU A 649 26.06 -13.88 28.38
N GLN A 650 26.74 -14.25 29.46
CA GLN A 650 26.67 -13.51 30.73
C GLN A 650 27.22 -12.08 30.61
N TRP A 651 28.31 -11.91 29.86
CA TRP A 651 28.88 -10.60 29.57
C TRP A 651 27.95 -9.74 28.69
N GLN A 652 27.33 -10.31 27.65
CA GLN A 652 26.30 -9.63 26.86
C GLN A 652 25.12 -9.18 27.74
N ALA A 653 24.64 -10.04 28.63
CA ALA A 653 23.57 -9.71 29.56
C ALA A 653 23.97 -8.58 30.54
N ALA A 654 25.24 -8.52 30.96
CA ALA A 654 25.76 -7.43 31.78
C ALA A 654 25.81 -6.11 31.00
N MET A 655 26.27 -6.15 29.75
CA MET A 655 26.28 -4.99 28.83
C MET A 655 24.88 -4.40 28.63
N PHE A 656 23.86 -5.24 28.38
CA PHE A 656 22.48 -4.75 28.25
C PHE A 656 21.96 -4.11 29.53
N ARG A 657 22.29 -4.67 30.70
CA ARG A 657 21.91 -4.07 31.98
C ARG A 657 22.56 -2.71 32.18
N ALA A 658 23.86 -2.58 31.89
CA ALA A 658 24.58 -1.32 31.98
C ALA A 658 24.00 -0.26 31.01
N GLN A 659 23.65 -0.65 29.79
CA GLN A 659 23.01 0.23 28.80
C GLN A 659 21.65 0.77 29.29
N GLN A 660 20.85 -0.06 29.97
CA GLN A 660 19.59 0.38 30.57
C GLN A 660 19.78 1.32 31.77
N GLN A 661 20.84 1.11 32.56
CA GLN A 661 21.16 1.93 33.73
C GLN A 661 21.81 3.27 33.37
N HIS A 662 22.48 3.34 32.21
CA HIS A 662 23.20 4.52 31.73
C HIS A 662 22.80 4.92 30.29
N PRO A 663 21.54 5.35 30.06
CA PRO A 663 21.00 5.62 28.72
C PRO A 663 21.65 6.82 27.99
N LEU A 664 22.44 7.63 28.70
CA LEU A 664 23.22 8.75 28.10
C LEU A 664 24.60 8.31 27.61
N ALA A 665 25.08 7.13 27.99
CA ALA A 665 26.33 6.57 27.51
C ALA A 665 26.10 5.79 26.21
N GLN A 666 26.95 6.03 25.20
CA GLN A 666 26.83 5.40 23.88
C GLN A 666 27.48 4.02 23.89
N PHE A 667 26.79 3.02 24.44
CA PHE A 667 27.23 1.63 24.35
C PHE A 667 27.10 1.11 22.90
N PRO A 668 28.06 0.33 22.41
CA PRO A 668 27.91 -0.38 21.14
C PRO A 668 26.90 -1.53 21.29
N ASP A 669 26.22 -1.86 20.19
CA ASP A 669 25.29 -3.00 20.14
C ASP A 669 26.09 -4.30 20.14
N VAL A 670 25.93 -5.09 21.20
CA VAL A 670 26.64 -6.36 21.41
C VAL A 670 25.70 -7.56 21.35
N ASP A 671 24.45 -7.39 20.90
CA ASP A 671 23.58 -8.54 20.66
C ASP A 671 24.13 -9.41 19.52
N THR A 672 23.82 -10.70 19.57
CA THR A 672 24.34 -11.67 18.60
C THR A 672 24.04 -11.28 17.16
N GLU A 673 22.86 -10.74 16.84
CA GLU A 673 22.54 -10.37 15.46
C GLU A 673 23.35 -9.17 14.99
N SER A 674 23.50 -8.15 15.85
CA SER A 674 24.32 -6.98 15.54
C SER A 674 25.79 -7.35 15.36
N LEU A 675 26.31 -8.27 16.19
CA LEU A 675 27.69 -8.76 16.07
C LEU A 675 27.93 -9.55 14.80
N LEU A 676 26.97 -10.39 14.39
CA LEU A 676 27.04 -11.12 13.12
C LEU A 676 26.99 -10.15 11.92
N LEU A 677 26.14 -9.12 11.98
CA LEU A 677 26.01 -8.11 10.91
C LEU A 677 27.24 -7.19 10.80
N THR A 678 27.96 -6.96 11.90
CA THR A 678 29.14 -6.08 11.99
C THR A 678 30.45 -6.87 12.06
N CYS A 679 30.45 -8.12 11.62
CA CYS A 679 31.64 -8.99 11.70
C CYS A 679 32.84 -8.48 10.92
N ASP A 680 32.65 -7.67 9.86
CA ASP A 680 33.74 -7.01 9.14
C ASP A 680 34.64 -6.19 10.09
N ASP A 681 34.07 -5.67 11.18
CA ASP A 681 34.77 -4.79 12.09
C ASP A 681 35.67 -5.54 13.10
N TRP A 682 35.34 -6.80 13.43
CA TRP A 682 36.07 -7.58 14.45
C TRP A 682 36.70 -8.87 13.95
N LEU A 683 36.21 -9.46 12.86
CA LEU A 683 36.67 -10.74 12.33
C LEU A 683 37.82 -10.58 11.33
N THR A 684 37.83 -9.49 10.55
CA THR A 684 38.86 -9.24 9.52
C THR A 684 40.30 -9.35 10.03
N PRO A 685 40.67 -8.86 11.23
CA PRO A 685 42.03 -9.01 11.75
C PRO A 685 42.46 -10.46 12.03
N PHE A 686 41.51 -11.39 12.14
CA PHE A 686 41.74 -12.80 12.47
C PHE A 686 41.45 -13.73 11.27
N ALA A 687 41.14 -13.18 10.10
CA ALA A 687 40.75 -13.96 8.93
C ALA A 687 41.84 -14.93 8.45
N ASP A 688 43.12 -14.58 8.64
CA ASP A 688 44.27 -15.41 8.29
C ASP A 688 44.39 -16.66 9.17
N GLU A 689 43.87 -16.63 10.39
CA GLU A 689 43.91 -17.74 11.35
C GLU A 689 42.83 -18.80 11.10
N ILE A 690 41.96 -18.58 10.10
CA ILE A 690 40.75 -19.37 9.90
C ILE A 690 40.85 -20.11 8.56
N GLU A 691 41.34 -21.34 8.61
CA GLU A 691 41.52 -22.23 7.45
C GLU A 691 40.36 -23.23 7.33
N GLU A 692 39.88 -23.76 8.45
CA GLU A 692 38.80 -24.72 8.52
C GLU A 692 37.57 -24.18 9.26
N LYS A 693 36.41 -24.78 9.00
CA LYS A 693 35.14 -24.41 9.65
C LYS A 693 35.22 -24.38 11.19
N ASP A 694 35.99 -25.30 11.78
CA ASP A 694 36.09 -25.41 13.24
C ASP A 694 37.02 -24.36 13.87
N ASP A 695 37.82 -23.63 13.08
CA ASP A 695 38.64 -22.53 13.59
C ASP A 695 37.78 -21.34 14.06
N LEU A 696 36.63 -21.12 13.40
CA LEU A 696 35.64 -20.13 13.84
C LEU A 696 35.11 -20.39 15.27
N LYS A 697 35.05 -21.66 15.69
CA LYS A 697 34.62 -22.01 17.05
C LYS A 697 35.72 -21.83 18.09
N LYS A 698 36.99 -21.73 17.66
CA LYS A 698 38.14 -21.54 18.55
C LYS A 698 38.38 -20.07 18.88
N LEU A 699 37.74 -19.15 18.17
CA LEU A 699 37.83 -17.71 18.44
C LEU A 699 37.29 -17.38 19.84
N ASP A 700 38.10 -16.69 20.64
CA ASP A 700 37.68 -16.12 21.91
C ASP A 700 36.88 -14.83 21.66
N LEU A 701 35.59 -14.98 21.38
CA LEU A 701 34.68 -13.87 21.09
C LEU A 701 34.64 -12.84 22.22
N LEU A 702 34.77 -13.27 23.48
CA LEU A 702 34.74 -12.37 24.62
C LEU A 702 35.95 -11.45 24.60
N GLN A 703 37.14 -12.02 24.41
CA GLN A 703 38.37 -11.24 24.32
C GLN A 703 38.36 -10.30 23.10
N ILE A 704 37.97 -10.83 21.93
CA ILE A 704 37.97 -10.08 20.66
C ILE A 704 37.01 -8.88 20.73
N ILE A 705 35.78 -9.10 21.21
CA ILE A 705 34.76 -8.04 21.21
C ILE A 705 35.00 -7.05 22.36
N SER A 706 35.35 -7.52 23.55
CA SER A 706 35.62 -6.64 24.70
C SER A 706 36.81 -5.71 24.47
N ALA A 707 37.86 -6.16 23.76
CA ALA A 707 39.03 -5.34 23.43
C ALA A 707 38.70 -4.10 22.58
N ARG A 708 37.56 -4.11 21.90
CA ARG A 708 37.10 -3.02 21.02
C ARG A 708 36.21 -2.01 21.75
N ILE A 709 35.80 -2.31 22.98
CA ILE A 709 34.94 -1.44 23.77
C ILE A 709 35.82 -0.49 24.59
N PRO A 710 35.53 0.83 24.59
CA PRO A 710 36.25 1.78 25.41
C PRO A 710 36.30 1.35 26.88
N LYS A 711 37.49 1.41 27.49
CA LYS A 711 37.70 0.99 28.89
C LYS A 711 36.80 1.71 29.90
N GLU A 712 36.35 2.91 29.57
CA GLU A 712 35.41 3.70 30.39
C GLU A 712 34.01 3.06 30.45
N LEU A 713 33.56 2.43 29.35
CA LEU A 713 32.28 1.73 29.28
C LEU A 713 32.35 0.37 29.97
N LEU A 714 33.48 -0.35 29.83
CA LEU A 714 33.68 -1.64 30.51
C LEU A 714 33.64 -1.49 32.05
N LYS A 715 34.15 -0.38 32.58
CA LYS A 715 34.04 -0.06 34.02
C LYS A 715 32.62 0.19 34.53
N LEU A 716 31.66 0.44 33.64
CA LEU A 716 30.24 0.59 33.99
C LEU A 716 29.49 -0.76 33.94
N VAL A 717 30.17 -1.80 33.47
CA VAL A 717 29.63 -3.16 33.29
C VAL A 717 30.12 -4.08 34.41
N ASP A 718 31.38 -3.88 34.83
CA ASP A 718 31.98 -4.41 36.07
C ASP A 718 31.33 -3.80 37.33
#